data_AF-A0A6N4TD73-F1
#
_entry.id   AF-A0A6N4TD73-F1
#
_cell.length_a   1.000
_cell.length_b   1.000
_cell.length_c   1.000
_cell.angle_alpha   90.00
_cell.angle_beta   90.00
_cell.angle_gamma   90.00
#
_symmetry.space_group_name_H-M   'P 1'
#
loop_
_entity.id
_entity.type
_entity.pdbx_description
1 polymer ?
#
loop_
_entity_poly.entity_id
_entity_poly.type
_entity_poly.pdbx_seq_one_letter_code
_entity_poly.pdbx_strand_id
1 'polypeptide(L)'
;MFTKILIANRGEIACRVAATARRMGIKTVAVYSEADANAKHVAVCDEAVLIGPAAAKESYLRADKIIQVALATGAQAIHPGYGFLSENSEFAEACAKNGIAFIGPPASAIEAMGSKSAAKSLMEKANVPLVPGYHGDNQDADFLHTEADRIGYPVLLKASAGGGGKGMRVIEKSADFKDALASCKREAINSFGDDKVLAEKYLQRPRHIEIQVFADTHGNCVYLFERDCSVQRRHQKVLEEAPAPGMTAERRAAMGDAAVAAAKAVGYVGAGTVEFIANQDGSFYFMEMNTRLQVEHPVTEMITGTDLVEWQLRVAAGEKLPLQQSELQIHGHAIEARVYAENPEKGFLPSIGTLRHARTPVAVNFELGGATDPAAFRIDSGVREGDTISPFYDPMIAKMIVWGKDRKEALARMAQALAQYQIVGLNSNIAFLSRLVTSTAFSGADLDTGLIERNQAELFPAPVAANLTTLALAVVSLLNSEKSTNGSSDPWQSSHGWRMNSLMQRSLQFTEEEQTHEVQVTYLADGWQVQAGTATAQVRLALAHENDIVIKIADQTVAATVVRDGEHFHVFSQGRHTDLHYIDALAHAGEAEAEAGRLTAPMPGKIVAVLVNKTQEVKKGDALLIMEAMKMEHTISAPHDGVIDEVLYAIGDQVAEGAQLLAFQQ
;
A
#
# COMPACT_ATOMS: atom_id res chain seq x y z
N MET A 1 24.97 -22.56 8.95
CA MET A 1 24.46 -21.65 7.91
C MET A 1 23.90 -22.44 6.72
N PHE A 2 22.79 -21.99 6.15
CA PHE A 2 22.20 -22.59 4.95
C PHE A 2 23.03 -22.28 3.70
N THR A 3 22.93 -23.15 2.70
CA THR A 3 23.54 -22.97 1.37
C THR A 3 22.51 -22.67 0.30
N LYS A 4 21.26 -23.12 0.49
CA LYS A 4 20.12 -22.84 -0.38
C LYS A 4 18.83 -22.75 0.43
N ILE A 5 18.02 -21.73 0.16
CA ILE A 5 16.68 -21.55 0.73
C ILE A 5 15.63 -21.36 -0.36
N LEU A 6 14.39 -21.73 -0.06
CA LEU A 6 13.22 -21.39 -0.87
C LEU A 6 12.48 -20.22 -0.22
N ILE A 7 12.03 -19.27 -1.03
CA ILE A 7 11.23 -18.14 -0.57
C ILE A 7 9.79 -18.40 -0.95
N ALA A 8 8.95 -18.73 0.02
CA ALA A 8 7.54 -19.10 -0.18
C ALA A 8 6.64 -17.85 -0.22
N ASN A 9 7.00 -16.88 -1.05
CA ASN A 9 6.30 -15.61 -1.19
C ASN A 9 6.62 -14.97 -2.56
N ARG A 10 6.04 -13.79 -2.82
CA ARG A 10 6.19 -13.02 -4.06
C ARG A 10 6.53 -11.56 -3.77
N GLY A 11 6.60 -10.75 -4.83
CA GLY A 11 6.64 -9.30 -4.71
C GLY A 11 7.91 -8.77 -4.03
N GLU A 12 7.77 -7.66 -3.31
CA GLU A 12 8.84 -6.93 -2.65
C GLU A 12 9.46 -7.74 -1.52
N ILE A 13 8.68 -8.51 -0.77
CA ILE A 13 9.22 -9.32 0.33
C ILE A 13 10.11 -10.47 -0.17
N ALA A 14 9.74 -11.07 -1.30
CA ALA A 14 10.60 -12.09 -1.89
C ALA A 14 11.93 -11.49 -2.39
N CYS A 15 11.88 -10.29 -2.98
CA CYS A 15 13.09 -9.54 -3.36
C CYS A 15 13.93 -9.16 -2.12
N ARG A 16 13.29 -8.70 -1.04
CA ARG A 16 13.92 -8.32 0.23
C ARG A 16 14.70 -9.49 0.84
N VAL A 17 14.10 -10.67 0.87
CA VAL A 17 14.75 -11.89 1.40
C VAL A 17 15.87 -12.34 0.49
N ALA A 18 15.65 -12.34 -0.83
CA ALA A 18 16.66 -12.72 -1.79
C ALA A 18 17.90 -11.81 -1.73
N ALA A 19 17.72 -10.50 -1.52
CA ALA A 19 18.81 -9.54 -1.38
C ALA A 19 19.73 -9.89 -0.20
N THR A 20 19.18 -10.16 0.99
CA THR A 20 19.98 -10.58 2.15
C THR A 20 20.64 -11.94 1.93
N ALA A 21 19.89 -12.93 1.44
CA ALA A 21 20.43 -14.26 1.17
C ALA A 21 21.65 -14.19 0.22
N ARG A 22 21.54 -13.39 -0.85
CA ARG A 22 22.65 -13.14 -1.80
C ARG A 22 23.86 -12.50 -1.13
N ARG A 23 23.68 -11.47 -0.29
CA ARG A 23 24.79 -10.86 0.48
C ARG A 23 25.50 -11.87 1.38
N MET A 24 24.76 -12.83 1.92
CA MET A 24 25.28 -13.92 2.75
C MET A 24 25.85 -15.10 1.96
N GLY A 25 25.81 -15.08 0.63
CA GLY A 25 26.27 -16.18 -0.23
C GLY A 25 25.34 -17.41 -0.24
N ILE A 26 24.06 -17.24 0.12
CA ILE A 26 23.04 -18.29 0.16
C ILE A 26 22.25 -18.27 -1.14
N LYS A 27 22.14 -19.42 -1.82
CA LYS A 27 21.33 -19.56 -3.03
C LYS A 27 19.84 -19.48 -2.73
N THR A 28 19.08 -18.97 -3.68
CA THR A 28 17.66 -18.66 -3.52
C THR A 28 16.82 -19.34 -4.59
N VAL A 29 15.69 -19.91 -4.16
CA VAL A 29 14.66 -20.46 -5.04
C VAL A 29 13.40 -19.63 -4.88
N ALA A 30 12.98 -18.94 -5.94
CA ALA A 30 11.67 -18.32 -6.03
C ALA A 30 10.60 -19.36 -6.38
N VAL A 31 9.38 -19.14 -5.88
CA VAL A 31 8.18 -19.75 -6.43
C VAL A 31 7.31 -18.69 -7.10
N TYR A 32 6.60 -19.06 -8.15
CA TYR A 32 5.74 -18.12 -8.86
C TYR A 32 4.48 -18.78 -9.43
N SER A 33 3.40 -18.02 -9.52
CA SER A 33 2.19 -18.40 -10.26
C SER A 33 2.31 -18.03 -11.74
N GLU A 34 1.40 -18.51 -12.59
CA GLU A 34 1.34 -18.10 -14.00
C GLU A 34 1.31 -16.58 -14.21
N ALA A 35 0.62 -15.84 -13.33
CA ALA A 35 0.54 -14.37 -13.39
C ALA A 35 1.87 -13.68 -13.04
N ASP A 36 2.75 -14.35 -12.29
CA ASP A 36 4.02 -13.80 -11.81
C ASP A 36 5.23 -14.25 -12.64
N ALA A 37 5.04 -14.89 -13.79
CA ALA A 37 6.12 -15.45 -14.60
C ALA A 37 7.24 -14.45 -14.94
N ASN A 38 6.91 -13.16 -15.06
CA ASN A 38 7.87 -12.08 -15.35
C ASN A 38 8.13 -11.15 -14.15
N ALA A 39 7.62 -11.49 -12.96
CA ALA A 39 7.73 -10.65 -11.77
C ALA A 39 9.20 -10.48 -11.34
N LYS A 40 9.48 -9.39 -10.61
CA LYS A 40 10.84 -9.05 -10.16
C LYS A 40 11.48 -10.13 -9.32
N HIS A 41 10.73 -10.76 -8.41
CA HIS A 41 11.29 -11.77 -7.52
C HIS A 41 11.76 -13.04 -8.26
N VAL A 42 11.12 -13.36 -9.39
CA VAL A 42 11.54 -14.46 -10.28
C VAL A 42 12.90 -14.17 -10.89
N ALA A 43 13.12 -12.94 -11.34
CA ALA A 43 14.36 -12.54 -12.00
C ALA A 43 15.56 -12.37 -11.04
N VAL A 44 15.32 -12.09 -9.76
CA VAL A 44 16.40 -11.86 -8.78
C VAL A 44 16.81 -13.09 -7.99
N CYS A 45 16.05 -14.19 -8.04
CA CYS A 45 16.47 -15.45 -7.41
C CYS A 45 17.35 -16.29 -8.36
N ASP A 46 18.12 -17.23 -7.80
CA ASP A 46 19.03 -18.08 -8.59
C ASP A 46 18.27 -19.16 -9.40
N GLU A 47 17.15 -19.63 -8.85
CA GLU A 47 16.24 -20.59 -9.47
C GLU A 47 14.79 -20.13 -9.25
N ALA A 48 13.88 -20.50 -10.14
CA ALA A 48 12.46 -20.21 -10.00
C ALA A 48 11.60 -21.38 -10.48
N VAL A 49 10.50 -21.67 -9.76
CA VAL A 49 9.61 -22.79 -10.07
C VAL A 49 8.14 -22.36 -10.10
N LEU A 50 7.45 -22.72 -11.19
CA LEU A 50 6.00 -22.53 -11.34
C LEU A 50 5.24 -23.42 -10.35
N ILE A 51 4.36 -22.82 -9.56
CA ILE A 51 3.58 -23.52 -8.52
C ILE A 51 2.09 -23.65 -8.84
N GLY A 52 1.58 -22.98 -9.88
CA GLY A 52 0.20 -23.14 -10.34
C GLY A 52 -0.40 -21.87 -10.94
N PRO A 53 -1.73 -21.85 -11.10
CA PRO A 53 -2.48 -20.71 -11.66
C PRO A 53 -2.38 -19.44 -10.80
N ALA A 54 -2.87 -18.33 -11.35
CA ALA A 54 -2.80 -17.01 -10.73
C ALA A 54 -3.44 -16.93 -9.33
N ALA A 55 -4.56 -17.61 -9.09
CA ALA A 55 -5.24 -17.55 -7.80
C ALA A 55 -4.36 -18.10 -6.67
N ALA A 56 -4.10 -17.30 -5.63
CA ALA A 56 -3.23 -17.67 -4.51
C ALA A 56 -3.64 -18.98 -3.81
N LYS A 57 -4.95 -19.28 -3.74
CA LYS A 57 -5.48 -20.54 -3.17
C LYS A 57 -5.00 -21.79 -3.93
N GLU A 58 -4.69 -21.63 -5.20
CA GLU A 58 -4.25 -22.70 -6.11
C GLU A 58 -2.73 -22.67 -6.33
N SER A 59 -2.04 -21.64 -5.85
CA SER A 59 -0.58 -21.45 -5.95
C SER A 59 0.07 -21.20 -4.58
N TYR A 60 0.27 -19.95 -4.17
CA TYR A 60 1.07 -19.59 -2.98
C TYR A 60 0.56 -20.17 -1.65
N LEU A 61 -0.73 -20.54 -1.56
CA LEU A 61 -1.33 -21.17 -0.38
C LEU A 61 -1.31 -22.71 -0.44
N ARG A 62 -0.74 -23.32 -1.50
CA ARG A 62 -0.60 -24.78 -1.64
C ARG A 62 0.65 -25.29 -0.92
N ALA A 63 0.53 -25.43 0.41
CA ALA A 63 1.57 -25.95 1.29
C ALA A 63 2.26 -27.22 0.76
N ASP A 64 1.46 -28.19 0.29
CA ASP A 64 1.94 -29.44 -0.31
C ASP A 64 2.85 -29.21 -1.51
N LYS A 65 2.46 -28.30 -2.40
CA LYS A 65 3.23 -27.93 -3.59
C LYS A 65 4.54 -27.23 -3.22
N ILE A 66 4.50 -26.29 -2.28
CA ILE A 66 5.69 -25.56 -1.83
C ILE A 66 6.74 -26.51 -1.24
N ILE A 67 6.30 -27.47 -0.41
CA ILE A 67 7.21 -28.48 0.18
C ILE A 67 7.80 -29.37 -0.91
N GLN A 68 7.00 -29.83 -1.88
CA GLN A 68 7.50 -30.61 -3.01
C GLN A 68 8.58 -29.86 -3.80
N VAL A 69 8.39 -28.56 -4.04
CA VAL A 69 9.39 -27.72 -4.73
C VAL A 69 10.66 -27.57 -3.89
N ALA A 70 10.53 -27.30 -2.59
CA ALA A 70 11.69 -27.18 -1.70
C ALA A 70 12.55 -28.46 -1.72
N LEU A 71 11.91 -29.63 -1.62
CA LEU A 71 12.58 -30.93 -1.73
C LEU A 71 13.24 -31.13 -3.10
N ALA A 72 12.52 -30.85 -4.20
CA ALA A 72 13.02 -31.08 -5.56
C ALA A 72 14.24 -30.19 -5.91
N THR A 73 14.27 -28.97 -5.38
CA THR A 73 15.36 -28.00 -5.60
C THR A 73 16.52 -28.13 -4.61
N GLY A 74 16.36 -28.97 -3.57
CA GLY A 74 17.34 -29.15 -2.50
C GLY A 74 17.43 -27.95 -1.55
N ALA A 75 16.38 -27.16 -1.39
CA ALA A 75 16.33 -26.09 -0.41
C ALA A 75 16.34 -26.66 1.02
N GLN A 76 17.21 -26.13 1.88
CA GLN A 76 17.39 -26.59 3.26
C GLN A 76 16.43 -25.91 4.23
N ALA A 77 15.91 -24.74 3.84
CA ALA A 77 14.99 -23.95 4.62
C ALA A 77 13.98 -23.23 3.73
N ILE A 78 12.82 -22.88 4.29
CA ILE A 78 11.80 -22.06 3.66
C ILE A 78 11.65 -20.76 4.44
N HIS A 79 11.81 -19.64 3.75
CA HIS A 79 11.46 -18.32 4.27
C HIS A 79 10.04 -17.95 3.81
N PRO A 80 9.06 -17.81 4.70
CA PRO A 80 7.68 -17.54 4.30
C PRO A 80 7.41 -16.05 4.00
N GLY A 81 8.29 -15.14 4.44
CA GLY A 81 8.02 -13.70 4.35
C GLY A 81 6.89 -13.31 5.29
N TYR A 82 5.88 -12.61 4.76
CA TYR A 82 4.64 -12.27 5.47
C TYR A 82 3.40 -12.54 4.62
N GLY A 83 2.27 -12.76 5.29
CA GLY A 83 1.07 -13.24 4.62
C GLY A 83 1.24 -14.66 4.08
N PHE A 84 0.29 -15.11 3.24
CA PHE A 84 0.24 -16.47 2.73
C PHE A 84 0.39 -17.54 3.84
N LEU A 85 1.49 -18.29 3.85
CA LEU A 85 1.73 -19.41 4.75
C LEU A 85 2.59 -19.03 5.98
N SER A 86 2.93 -17.74 6.17
CA SER A 86 3.83 -17.30 7.25
C SER A 86 3.30 -17.56 8.65
N GLU A 87 1.98 -17.59 8.82
CA GLU A 87 1.31 -17.79 10.11
C GLU A 87 0.45 -19.07 10.08
N ASN A 88 0.82 -20.03 9.23
CA ASN A 88 0.14 -21.32 9.14
C ASN A 88 0.94 -22.38 9.92
N SER A 89 0.40 -22.81 11.07
CA SER A 89 1.05 -23.78 11.95
C SER A 89 1.24 -25.14 11.26
N GLU A 90 0.23 -25.62 10.51
CA GLU A 90 0.30 -26.89 9.77
C GLU A 90 1.44 -26.89 8.74
N PHE A 91 1.68 -25.76 8.08
CA PHE A 91 2.78 -25.59 7.13
C PHE A 91 4.15 -25.62 7.82
N ALA A 92 4.29 -24.94 8.96
CA ALA A 92 5.51 -24.99 9.76
C ALA A 92 5.80 -26.43 10.25
N GLU A 93 4.79 -27.17 10.71
CA GLU A 93 4.93 -28.58 11.04
C GLU A 93 5.31 -29.43 9.83
N ALA A 94 4.69 -29.19 8.69
CA ALA A 94 4.95 -29.94 7.47
C ALA A 94 6.38 -29.71 6.96
N CYS A 95 6.94 -28.50 7.12
CA CYS A 95 8.36 -28.24 6.89
C CYS A 95 9.24 -29.14 7.78
N ALA A 96 8.98 -29.15 9.08
CA ALA A 96 9.74 -29.96 10.04
C ALA A 96 9.65 -31.47 9.76
N LYS A 97 8.45 -31.98 9.43
CA LYS A 97 8.21 -33.39 9.04
C LYS A 97 9.02 -33.81 7.80
N ASN A 98 9.38 -32.86 6.93
CA ASN A 98 10.17 -33.08 5.73
C ASN A 98 11.64 -32.70 5.88
N GLY A 99 12.11 -32.40 7.10
CA GLY A 99 13.51 -32.02 7.35
C GLY A 99 13.90 -30.64 6.78
N ILE A 100 12.93 -29.77 6.53
CA ILE A 100 13.12 -28.41 6.03
C ILE A 100 12.98 -27.44 7.20
N ALA A 101 13.97 -26.57 7.41
CA ALA A 101 13.87 -25.54 8.44
C ALA A 101 12.84 -24.47 8.03
N PHE A 102 11.86 -24.21 8.89
CA PHE A 102 10.97 -23.07 8.73
C PHE A 102 11.63 -21.82 9.33
N ILE A 103 11.89 -20.79 8.51
CA ILE A 103 12.54 -19.56 8.97
C ILE A 103 11.48 -18.65 9.60
N GLY A 104 11.12 -18.97 10.84
CA GLY A 104 10.06 -18.32 11.61
C GLY A 104 9.84 -19.00 12.95
N PRO A 105 8.78 -18.64 13.68
CA PRO A 105 8.46 -19.26 14.96
C PRO A 105 8.03 -20.72 14.79
N PRO A 106 8.12 -21.53 15.87
CA PRO A 106 7.64 -22.91 15.84
C PRO A 106 6.11 -22.95 15.70
N ALA A 107 5.60 -24.05 15.14
CA ALA A 107 4.17 -24.26 14.91
C ALA A 107 3.32 -24.06 16.17
N SER A 108 3.81 -24.48 17.33
CA SER A 108 3.15 -24.30 18.62
C SER A 108 2.98 -22.83 19.02
N ALA A 109 3.93 -21.96 18.68
CA ALA A 109 3.85 -20.54 18.97
C ALA A 109 2.86 -19.84 18.02
N ILE A 110 2.85 -20.25 16.75
CA ILE A 110 1.87 -19.78 15.74
C ILE A 110 0.45 -20.15 16.19
N GLU A 111 0.22 -21.40 16.57
CA GLU A 111 -1.09 -21.88 17.04
C GLU A 111 -1.53 -21.16 18.32
N ALA A 112 -0.62 -20.99 19.29
CA ALA A 112 -0.92 -20.33 20.56
C ALA A 112 -1.43 -18.89 20.37
N MET A 113 -0.94 -18.17 19.35
CA MET A 113 -1.33 -16.80 19.03
C MET A 113 -2.47 -16.71 18.01
N GLY A 114 -2.89 -17.81 17.38
CA GLY A 114 -3.95 -17.83 16.38
C GLY A 114 -5.37 -17.62 16.93
N SER A 115 -5.59 -17.90 18.22
CA SER A 115 -6.88 -17.67 18.90
C SER A 115 -6.79 -16.51 19.88
N LYS A 116 -7.67 -15.50 19.73
CA LYS A 116 -7.71 -14.31 20.58
C LYS A 116 -7.91 -14.63 22.06
N SER A 117 -8.79 -15.57 22.38
CA SER A 117 -9.05 -15.94 23.78
C SER A 117 -7.86 -16.68 24.40
N ALA A 118 -7.28 -17.64 23.67
CA ALA A 118 -6.10 -18.38 24.11
C ALA A 118 -4.88 -17.46 24.28
N ALA A 119 -4.65 -16.56 23.32
CA ALA A 119 -3.59 -15.57 23.38
C ALA A 119 -3.75 -14.67 24.61
N LYS A 120 -4.95 -14.15 24.88
CA LYS A 120 -5.22 -13.32 26.06
C LYS A 120 -4.95 -14.05 27.37
N SER A 121 -5.45 -15.28 27.53
CA SER A 121 -5.18 -16.05 28.74
C SER A 121 -3.69 -16.36 28.95
N LEU A 122 -2.92 -16.53 27.87
CA LEU A 122 -1.46 -16.68 27.96
C LEU A 122 -0.78 -15.36 28.35
N MET A 123 -1.19 -14.25 27.75
CA MET A 123 -0.66 -12.92 28.05
C MET A 123 -0.96 -12.48 29.49
N GLU A 124 -2.15 -12.79 30.00
CA GLU A 124 -2.51 -12.54 31.40
C GLU A 124 -1.57 -13.28 32.36
N LYS A 125 -1.33 -14.58 32.11
CA LYS A 125 -0.39 -15.40 32.90
C LYS A 125 1.05 -14.91 32.79
N ALA A 126 1.41 -14.29 31.67
CA ALA A 126 2.72 -13.70 31.43
C ALA A 126 2.86 -12.28 32.02
N ASN A 127 1.85 -11.77 32.75
CA ASN A 127 1.79 -10.40 33.29
C ASN A 127 1.90 -9.31 32.21
N VAL A 128 1.44 -9.59 30.99
CA VAL A 128 1.37 -8.61 29.91
C VAL A 128 0.07 -7.80 30.09
N PRO A 129 0.12 -6.46 30.09
CA PRO A 129 -1.07 -5.64 30.28
C PRO A 129 -2.15 -5.93 29.21
N LEU A 130 -3.36 -6.27 29.63
CA LEU A 130 -4.50 -6.51 28.75
C LEU A 130 -5.52 -5.39 28.83
N VAL A 131 -6.24 -5.15 27.73
CA VAL A 131 -7.37 -4.21 27.73
C VAL A 131 -8.39 -4.70 28.77
N PRO A 132 -8.84 -3.85 29.70
CA PRO A 132 -9.88 -4.22 30.66
C PRO A 132 -11.10 -4.77 29.92
N GLY A 133 -11.54 -5.96 30.30
CA GLY A 133 -12.57 -6.66 29.55
C GLY A 133 -12.97 -7.99 30.15
N TYR A 134 -13.98 -8.60 29.53
CA TYR A 134 -14.43 -9.96 29.78
C TYR A 134 -14.17 -10.84 28.55
N HIS A 135 -13.51 -11.96 28.78
CA HIS A 135 -13.13 -12.95 27.76
C HIS A 135 -13.32 -14.39 28.23
N GLY A 136 -14.22 -14.61 29.20
CA GLY A 136 -14.52 -15.94 29.71
C GLY A 136 -15.59 -16.68 28.90
N ASP A 137 -15.86 -17.91 29.31
CA ASP A 137 -16.80 -18.80 28.61
C ASP A 137 -18.28 -18.52 28.89
N ASN A 138 -18.62 -17.67 29.87
CA ASN A 138 -20.01 -17.33 30.15
C ASN A 138 -20.53 -16.33 29.10
N GLN A 139 -21.43 -16.79 28.24
CA GLN A 139 -21.99 -16.03 27.12
C GLN A 139 -23.44 -15.62 27.34
N ASP A 140 -23.93 -15.68 28.59
CA ASP A 140 -25.23 -15.18 29.00
C ASP A 140 -25.33 -13.65 28.79
N ALA A 141 -26.46 -13.20 28.22
CA ALA A 141 -26.62 -11.81 27.81
C ALA A 141 -26.68 -10.83 29.00
N ASP A 142 -27.31 -11.22 30.11
CA ASP A 142 -27.43 -10.38 31.30
C ASP A 142 -26.10 -10.30 32.05
N PHE A 143 -25.37 -11.42 32.09
CA PHE A 143 -24.02 -11.46 32.62
C PHE A 143 -23.06 -10.57 31.82
N LEU A 144 -23.03 -10.71 30.49
CA LEU A 144 -22.20 -9.87 29.61
C LEU A 144 -22.54 -8.38 29.73
N HIS A 145 -23.82 -8.05 29.92
CA HIS A 145 -24.28 -6.69 30.16
C HIS A 145 -23.76 -6.14 31.48
N THR A 146 -23.82 -6.93 32.55
CA THR A 146 -23.25 -6.58 33.87
C THR A 146 -21.75 -6.36 33.79
N GLU A 147 -21.04 -7.19 33.03
CA GLU A 147 -19.60 -7.03 32.80
C GLU A 147 -19.28 -5.75 32.01
N ALA A 148 -20.08 -5.41 30.99
CA ALA A 148 -19.94 -4.16 30.26
C ALA A 148 -20.16 -2.93 31.16
N ASP A 149 -21.16 -2.98 32.05
CA ASP A 149 -21.40 -1.93 33.05
C ASP A 149 -20.22 -1.79 34.02
N ARG A 150 -19.59 -2.91 34.41
CA ARG A 150 -18.38 -2.94 35.26
C ARG A 150 -17.14 -2.37 34.57
N ILE A 151 -16.94 -2.67 33.28
CA ILE A 151 -15.86 -2.13 32.44
C ILE A 151 -16.03 -0.62 32.25
N GLY A 152 -17.27 -0.17 32.11
CA GLY A 152 -17.67 1.21 31.88
C GLY A 152 -17.60 1.60 30.40
N TYR A 153 -18.59 2.35 29.94
CA TYR A 153 -18.73 2.75 28.53
C TYR A 153 -17.74 3.88 28.13
N PRO A 154 -17.38 4.00 26.83
CA PRO A 154 -17.75 3.10 25.75
C PRO A 154 -17.06 1.73 25.85
N VAL A 155 -17.77 0.67 25.43
CA VAL A 155 -17.26 -0.70 25.35
C VAL A 155 -17.30 -1.20 23.92
N LEU A 156 -16.43 -2.15 23.59
CA LEU A 156 -16.33 -2.78 22.29
C LEU A 156 -16.65 -4.27 22.43
N LEU A 157 -17.72 -4.72 21.77
CA LEU A 157 -17.97 -6.14 21.57
C LEU A 157 -17.20 -6.63 20.35
N LYS A 158 -16.55 -7.78 20.48
CA LYS A 158 -15.82 -8.45 19.40
C LYS A 158 -16.21 -9.92 19.33
N ALA A 159 -16.36 -10.48 18.14
CA ALA A 159 -16.38 -11.93 17.96
C ALA A 159 -15.09 -12.56 18.49
N SER A 160 -15.20 -13.71 19.17
CA SER A 160 -14.06 -14.47 19.71
C SER A 160 -13.24 -15.09 18.57
N ALA A 161 -13.92 -15.57 17.52
CA ALA A 161 -13.32 -16.07 16.30
C ALA A 161 -13.22 -14.96 15.24
N GLY A 162 -12.16 -15.00 14.43
CA GLY A 162 -11.98 -14.13 13.26
C GLY A 162 -11.09 -12.88 13.46
N GLY A 163 -10.76 -12.23 12.35
CA GLY A 163 -9.88 -11.04 12.26
C GLY A 163 -10.41 -9.98 11.29
N GLY A 164 -9.73 -8.84 11.18
CA GLY A 164 -10.05 -7.80 10.19
C GLY A 164 -11.31 -6.95 10.48
N GLY A 165 -11.69 -6.82 11.76
CA GLY A 165 -12.72 -5.90 12.22
C GLY A 165 -14.19 -6.29 11.97
N LYS A 166 -14.44 -7.44 11.33
CA LYS A 166 -15.80 -8.02 11.19
C LYS A 166 -16.29 -8.55 12.54
N GLY A 167 -17.57 -8.32 12.86
CA GLY A 167 -18.15 -8.69 14.15
C GLY A 167 -17.67 -7.82 15.31
N MET A 168 -17.38 -6.54 15.06
CA MET A 168 -17.05 -5.56 16.11
C MET A 168 -18.13 -4.49 16.24
N ARG A 169 -18.53 -4.16 17.47
CA ARG A 169 -19.51 -3.10 17.76
C ARG A 169 -19.10 -2.25 18.95
N VAL A 170 -18.98 -0.94 18.72
CA VAL A 170 -18.82 0.04 19.79
C VAL A 170 -20.20 0.32 20.39
N ILE A 171 -20.27 0.33 21.71
CA ILE A 171 -21.48 0.58 22.48
C ILE A 171 -21.17 1.75 23.41
N GLU A 172 -21.94 2.83 23.29
CA GLU A 172 -21.69 4.06 24.04
C GLU A 172 -22.44 4.14 25.37
N LYS A 173 -23.55 3.41 25.50
CA LYS A 173 -24.39 3.43 26.70
C LYS A 173 -25.00 2.07 27.00
N SER A 174 -25.24 1.83 28.29
CA SER A 174 -25.75 0.56 28.83
C SER A 174 -27.06 0.09 28.19
N ALA A 175 -27.98 1.03 27.89
CA ALA A 175 -29.27 0.71 27.31
C ALA A 175 -29.19 0.01 25.94
N ASP A 176 -28.12 0.23 25.18
CA ASP A 176 -27.97 -0.30 23.81
C ASP A 176 -27.28 -1.67 23.79
N PHE A 177 -26.81 -2.16 24.93
CA PHE A 177 -25.90 -3.30 24.97
C PHE A 177 -26.51 -4.59 24.44
N LYS A 178 -27.73 -4.94 24.86
CA LYS A 178 -28.37 -6.21 24.48
C LYS A 178 -28.69 -6.27 22.98
N ASP A 179 -29.14 -5.16 22.40
CA ASP A 179 -29.42 -5.07 20.97
C ASP A 179 -28.13 -5.18 20.14
N ALA A 180 -27.07 -4.50 20.59
CA ALA A 180 -25.75 -4.60 19.98
C ALA A 180 -25.16 -6.01 20.09
N LEU A 181 -25.32 -6.69 21.23
CA LEU A 181 -24.90 -8.08 21.45
C LEU A 181 -25.61 -9.04 20.49
N ALA A 182 -26.93 -8.96 20.37
CA ALA A 182 -27.71 -9.79 19.46
C ALA A 182 -27.30 -9.57 17.99
N SER A 183 -27.00 -8.33 17.62
CA SER A 183 -26.46 -7.99 16.30
C SER A 183 -25.07 -8.61 16.07
N CYS A 184 -24.16 -8.44 17.04
CA CYS A 184 -22.79 -8.96 16.98
C CYS A 184 -22.77 -10.49 16.85
N LYS A 185 -23.59 -11.21 17.64
CA LYS A 185 -23.67 -12.68 17.56
C LYS A 185 -24.17 -13.17 16.20
N ARG A 186 -25.18 -12.51 15.60
CA ARG A 186 -25.65 -12.86 14.24
C ARG A 186 -24.56 -12.69 13.20
N GLU A 187 -23.81 -11.59 13.29
CA GLU A 187 -22.68 -11.33 12.39
C GLU A 187 -21.55 -12.36 12.58
N ALA A 188 -21.24 -12.72 13.83
CA ALA A 188 -20.23 -13.71 14.17
C ALA A 188 -20.60 -15.12 13.68
N ILE A 189 -21.86 -15.56 13.86
CA ILE A 189 -22.37 -16.83 13.32
C ILE A 189 -22.26 -16.85 11.79
N ASN A 190 -22.72 -15.79 11.11
CA ASN A 190 -22.71 -15.75 9.66
C ASN A 190 -21.29 -15.70 9.07
N SER A 191 -20.35 -15.09 9.79
CA SER A 191 -18.98 -14.89 9.31
C SER A 191 -18.03 -16.02 9.69
N PHE A 192 -18.21 -16.62 10.87
CA PHE A 192 -17.23 -17.49 11.52
C PHE A 192 -17.82 -18.80 12.07
N GLY A 193 -19.15 -18.94 12.08
CA GLY A 193 -19.81 -20.13 12.65
C GLY A 193 -19.71 -20.25 14.18
N ASP A 194 -19.27 -19.19 14.86
CA ASP A 194 -19.10 -19.11 16.32
C ASP A 194 -19.85 -17.87 16.86
N ASP A 195 -20.67 -18.05 17.90
CA ASP A 195 -21.45 -16.98 18.52
C ASP A 195 -20.79 -16.39 19.78
N LYS A 196 -19.62 -16.90 20.17
CA LYS A 196 -18.87 -16.38 21.32
C LYS A 196 -18.36 -14.96 21.05
N VAL A 197 -18.56 -14.09 22.04
CA VAL A 197 -18.09 -12.71 22.02
C VAL A 197 -17.20 -12.38 23.22
N LEU A 198 -16.41 -11.32 23.05
CA LEU A 198 -15.55 -10.68 24.04
C LEU A 198 -16.07 -9.25 24.25
N ALA A 199 -16.04 -8.76 25.48
CA ALA A 199 -16.39 -7.38 25.83
C ALA A 199 -15.16 -6.65 26.36
N GLU A 200 -14.76 -5.54 25.74
CA GLU A 200 -13.54 -4.82 26.09
C GLU A 200 -13.81 -3.33 26.25
N LYS A 201 -12.98 -2.64 27.03
CA LYS A 201 -12.99 -1.19 27.08
C LYS A 201 -12.68 -0.64 25.68
N TYR A 202 -13.52 0.25 25.17
CA TYR A 202 -13.23 0.95 23.92
C TYR A 202 -12.32 2.15 24.18
N LEU A 203 -11.22 2.22 23.44
CA LEU A 203 -10.25 3.32 23.51
C LEU A 203 -10.56 4.31 22.39
N GLN A 204 -10.76 5.60 22.73
CA GLN A 204 -11.31 6.58 21.78
C GLN A 204 -10.27 7.21 20.84
N ARG A 205 -9.09 7.55 21.36
CA ARG A 205 -7.98 8.09 20.56
C ARG A 205 -6.71 7.24 20.73
N PRO A 206 -6.78 5.94 20.41
CA PRO A 206 -5.66 5.06 20.62
C PRO A 206 -4.59 5.27 19.56
N ARG A 207 -3.34 5.16 19.99
CA ARG A 207 -2.18 4.94 19.12
C ARG A 207 -1.96 3.44 18.96
N HIS A 208 -1.61 3.03 17.75
CA HIS A 208 -1.17 1.67 17.46
C HIS A 208 0.35 1.66 17.54
N ILE A 209 0.89 1.11 18.62
CA ILE A 209 2.34 1.04 18.86
C ILE A 209 2.73 -0.42 18.96
N GLU A 210 3.76 -0.83 18.24
CA GLU A 210 4.17 -2.22 18.18
C GLU A 210 5.65 -2.37 18.49
N ILE A 211 6.03 -3.51 19.07
CA ILE A 211 7.39 -3.81 19.48
C ILE A 211 7.94 -4.93 18.60
N GLN A 212 9.09 -4.68 17.96
CA GLN A 212 9.84 -5.73 17.30
C GLN A 212 10.48 -6.63 18.36
N VAL A 213 10.19 -7.92 18.34
CA VAL A 213 10.88 -8.92 19.16
C VAL A 213 11.70 -9.86 18.29
N PHE A 214 12.77 -10.38 18.86
CA PHE A 214 13.61 -11.40 18.24
C PHE A 214 14.04 -12.42 19.28
N ALA A 215 13.83 -13.69 19.00
CA ALA A 215 14.20 -14.79 19.89
C ALA A 215 15.01 -15.85 19.15
N ASP A 216 15.90 -16.53 19.85
CA ASP A 216 16.65 -17.68 19.33
C ASP A 216 16.28 -19.01 20.01
N THR A 217 16.78 -20.12 19.48
CA THR A 217 16.56 -21.46 20.05
C THR A 217 17.36 -21.72 21.32
N HIS A 218 18.15 -20.75 21.80
CA HIS A 218 18.98 -20.85 23.00
C HIS A 218 18.34 -20.15 24.21
N GLY A 219 17.11 -19.66 24.06
CA GLY A 219 16.35 -18.97 25.10
C GLY A 219 16.65 -17.47 25.21
N ASN A 220 17.47 -16.91 24.33
CA ASN A 220 17.67 -15.48 24.27
C ASN A 220 16.49 -14.82 23.55
N CYS A 221 16.05 -13.67 24.05
CA CYS A 221 15.02 -12.86 23.42
C CYS A 221 15.27 -11.39 23.75
N VAL A 222 15.23 -10.56 22.73
CA VAL A 222 15.43 -9.10 22.79
C VAL A 222 14.28 -8.38 22.09
N TYR A 223 14.09 -7.09 22.40
CA TYR A 223 13.25 -6.19 21.62
C TYR A 223 14.11 -5.15 20.88
N LEU A 224 13.78 -4.91 19.61
CA LEU A 224 14.41 -3.90 18.74
C LEU A 224 13.53 -2.65 18.66
N PHE A 225 13.13 -2.18 19.84
CA PHE A 225 12.31 -0.97 20.06
C PHE A 225 10.94 -1.01 19.40
N GLU A 226 10.27 0.14 19.42
CA GLU A 226 8.90 0.33 18.98
C GLU A 226 8.77 1.00 17.62
N ARG A 227 7.63 0.75 16.97
CA ARG A 227 7.13 1.48 15.82
C ARG A 227 5.76 2.07 16.14
N ASP A 228 5.47 3.25 15.62
CA ASP A 228 4.12 3.81 15.61
C ASP A 228 3.50 3.58 14.23
N CYS A 229 2.41 2.83 14.20
CA CYS A 229 1.64 2.49 13.02
C CYS A 229 0.20 3.03 13.10
N SER A 230 0.00 4.11 13.88
CA SER A 230 -1.32 4.69 14.13
C SER A 230 -1.97 5.21 12.85
N VAL A 231 -1.17 5.64 11.87
CA VAL A 231 -1.69 6.18 10.62
C VAL A 231 -2.11 5.05 9.70
N GLN A 232 -3.38 4.69 9.78
CA GLN A 232 -3.99 3.59 9.05
C GLN A 232 -5.33 4.02 8.44
N ARG A 233 -5.71 3.36 7.34
CA ARG A 233 -7.02 3.50 6.69
C ARG A 233 -7.76 2.18 6.81
N ARG A 234 -8.95 2.15 7.43
CA ARG A 234 -9.77 0.91 7.54
C ARG A 234 -8.94 -0.31 7.97
N HIS A 235 -8.06 -0.14 8.96
CA HIS A 235 -7.12 -1.15 9.48
C HIS A 235 -5.94 -1.53 8.57
N GLN A 236 -5.73 -0.83 7.44
CA GLN A 236 -4.53 -0.97 6.61
C GLN A 236 -3.52 0.12 7.00
N LYS A 237 -2.32 -0.27 7.46
CA LYS A 237 -1.23 0.65 7.79
C LYS A 237 -0.76 1.41 6.54
N VAL A 238 -0.54 2.72 6.67
CA VAL A 238 -0.21 3.62 5.55
C VAL A 238 1.15 4.29 5.76
N LEU A 239 1.34 4.87 6.95
CA LEU A 239 2.61 5.43 7.39
C LEU A 239 3.02 4.77 8.70
N GLU A 240 4.30 4.44 8.80
CA GLU A 240 4.92 3.84 9.97
C GLU A 240 6.17 4.63 10.33
N GLU A 241 6.43 4.82 11.62
CA GLU A 241 7.64 5.52 12.05
C GLU A 241 8.29 4.87 13.28
N ALA A 242 9.62 4.95 13.33
CA ALA A 242 10.41 4.44 14.43
C ALA A 242 11.51 5.45 14.80
N PRO A 243 11.74 5.73 16.09
CA PRO A 243 10.93 5.33 17.24
C PRO A 243 9.54 6.01 17.26
N ALA A 244 8.65 5.58 18.15
CA ALA A 244 7.34 6.22 18.30
C ALA A 244 7.48 7.64 18.90
N PRO A 245 6.85 8.68 18.32
CA PRO A 245 6.92 10.04 18.85
C PRO A 245 6.41 10.15 20.30
N GLY A 246 7.10 10.93 21.13
CA GLY A 246 6.70 11.15 22.54
C GLY A 246 6.88 9.92 23.45
N MET A 247 7.58 8.89 23.01
CA MET A 247 7.86 7.70 23.81
C MET A 247 9.05 7.95 24.77
N THR A 248 8.78 7.92 26.08
CA THR A 248 9.84 8.03 27.12
C THR A 248 10.65 6.74 27.23
N ALA A 249 11.84 6.82 27.83
CA ALA A 249 12.70 5.66 28.02
C ALA A 249 12.05 4.60 28.93
N GLU A 250 11.34 5.04 29.97
CA GLU A 250 10.66 4.17 30.93
C GLU A 250 9.49 3.43 30.28
N ARG A 251 8.66 4.14 29.50
CA ARG A 251 7.54 3.53 28.79
C ARG A 251 8.03 2.56 27.71
N ARG A 252 9.08 2.93 26.97
CA ARG A 252 9.73 2.05 26.00
C ARG A 252 10.24 0.76 26.64
N ALA A 253 10.94 0.88 27.76
CA ALA A 253 11.42 -0.29 28.50
C ALA A 253 10.25 -1.16 28.98
N ALA A 254 9.21 -0.56 29.56
CA ALA A 254 8.04 -1.31 30.03
C ALA A 254 7.30 -2.07 28.91
N MET A 255 7.11 -1.43 27.74
CA MET A 255 6.51 -2.07 26.57
C MET A 255 7.43 -3.15 25.98
N GLY A 256 8.73 -2.88 25.91
CA GLY A 256 9.75 -3.82 25.44
C GLY A 256 9.83 -5.08 26.31
N ASP A 257 9.86 -4.92 27.63
CA ASP A 257 9.90 -6.02 28.59
C ASP A 257 8.61 -6.84 28.54
N ALA A 258 7.45 -6.18 28.41
CA ALA A 258 6.17 -6.86 28.21
C ALA A 258 6.14 -7.67 26.90
N ALA A 259 6.71 -7.13 25.81
CA ALA A 259 6.80 -7.83 24.54
C ALA A 259 7.74 -9.05 24.60
N VAL A 260 8.88 -8.93 25.28
CA VAL A 260 9.79 -10.05 25.51
C VAL A 260 9.15 -11.11 26.41
N ALA A 261 8.39 -10.70 27.44
CA ALA A 261 7.63 -11.62 28.27
C ALA A 261 6.58 -12.40 27.45
N ALA A 262 5.84 -11.70 26.58
CA ALA A 262 4.89 -12.31 25.64
C ALA A 262 5.56 -13.36 24.75
N ALA A 263 6.68 -12.99 24.10
CA ALA A 263 7.43 -13.88 23.23
C ALA A 263 7.97 -15.12 23.97
N LYS A 264 8.53 -14.93 25.17
CA LYS A 264 9.02 -16.05 26.00
C LYS A 264 7.90 -16.98 26.46
N ALA A 265 6.72 -16.44 26.78
CA ALA A 265 5.58 -17.22 27.26
C ALA A 265 5.08 -18.25 26.22
N VAL A 266 5.30 -17.98 24.93
CA VAL A 266 4.89 -18.86 23.83
C VAL A 266 6.05 -19.67 23.24
N GLY A 267 7.25 -19.56 23.81
CA GLY A 267 8.45 -20.22 23.28
C GLY A 267 8.81 -19.74 21.86
N TYR A 268 8.68 -18.43 21.63
CA TYR A 268 8.85 -17.83 20.31
C TYR A 268 10.30 -17.97 19.77
N VAL A 269 10.45 -18.02 18.45
CA VAL A 269 11.75 -18.06 17.74
C VAL A 269 11.66 -17.20 16.47
N GLY A 270 12.78 -16.56 16.09
CA GLY A 270 12.85 -15.69 14.93
C GLY A 270 12.30 -14.29 15.20
N ALA A 271 11.92 -13.59 14.13
CA ALA A 271 11.32 -12.27 14.21
C ALA A 271 9.81 -12.36 14.52
N GLY A 272 9.33 -11.50 15.41
CA GLY A 272 7.92 -11.36 15.72
C GLY A 272 7.59 -9.92 16.07
N THR A 273 6.31 -9.58 16.11
CA THR A 273 5.88 -8.25 16.55
C THR A 273 4.73 -8.35 17.52
N VAL A 274 4.89 -7.72 18.68
CA VAL A 274 3.83 -7.60 19.68
C VAL A 274 3.16 -6.25 19.49
N GLU A 275 1.90 -6.27 19.11
CA GLU A 275 1.12 -5.06 18.85
C GLU A 275 0.40 -4.62 20.14
N PHE A 276 0.54 -3.33 20.47
CA PHE A 276 -0.13 -2.70 21.60
C PHE A 276 -1.04 -1.58 21.13
N ILE A 277 -2.16 -1.42 21.84
CA ILE A 277 -2.96 -0.21 21.80
C ILE A 277 -2.55 0.68 22.97
N ALA A 278 -2.15 1.90 22.66
CA ALA A 278 -1.66 2.89 23.60
C ALA A 278 -2.65 4.07 23.73
N ASN A 279 -3.02 4.43 24.94
CA ASN A 279 -3.69 5.70 25.20
C ASN A 279 -2.70 6.86 25.17
N GLN A 280 -3.27 8.06 25.01
CA GLN A 280 -2.52 9.33 25.03
C GLN A 280 -1.87 9.59 26.40
N ASP A 281 -2.43 9.04 27.48
CA ASP A 281 -1.92 9.21 28.85
C ASP A 281 -0.70 8.35 29.20
N GLY A 282 -0.28 7.44 28.30
CA GLY A 282 0.84 6.54 28.56
C GLY A 282 0.44 5.08 28.80
N SER A 283 -0.81 4.80 29.16
CA SER A 283 -1.27 3.43 29.35
C SER A 283 -1.24 2.66 28.02
N PHE A 284 -0.92 1.36 28.10
CA PHE A 284 -0.81 0.51 26.92
C PHE A 284 -1.32 -0.89 27.24
N TYR A 285 -1.83 -1.56 26.22
CA TYR A 285 -2.48 -2.85 26.35
C TYR A 285 -2.18 -3.72 25.14
N PHE A 286 -1.89 -4.98 25.37
CA PHE A 286 -1.65 -5.97 24.32
C PHE A 286 -2.90 -6.14 23.45
N MET A 287 -2.68 -6.13 22.15
CA MET A 287 -3.70 -6.37 21.14
C MET A 287 -3.56 -7.79 20.59
N GLU A 288 -2.41 -8.07 19.98
CA GLU A 288 -2.08 -9.35 19.38
C GLU A 288 -0.57 -9.48 19.18
N MET A 289 -0.13 -10.67 18.79
CA MET A 289 1.25 -10.94 18.40
C MET A 289 1.25 -11.51 16.99
N ASN A 290 1.87 -10.80 16.05
CA ASN A 290 2.05 -11.28 14.69
C ASN A 290 3.27 -12.19 14.65
N THR A 291 3.05 -13.42 14.20
CA THR A 291 4.02 -14.51 14.32
C THR A 291 4.96 -14.59 13.10
N ARG A 292 5.44 -13.42 12.65
CA ARG A 292 6.18 -13.23 11.40
C ARG A 292 7.00 -11.94 11.42
N LEU A 293 7.83 -11.75 10.39
CA LEU A 293 8.39 -10.44 10.07
C LEU A 293 7.26 -9.49 9.66
N GLN A 294 7.28 -8.25 10.16
CA GLN A 294 6.31 -7.23 9.75
C GLN A 294 6.73 -6.55 8.44
N VAL A 295 5.76 -5.96 7.75
CA VAL A 295 5.99 -5.28 6.46
C VAL A 295 6.92 -4.09 6.67
N GLU A 296 6.65 -3.34 7.73
CA GLU A 296 7.28 -2.12 8.23
C GLU A 296 8.55 -2.37 9.07
N HIS A 297 9.11 -3.58 9.04
CA HIS A 297 10.40 -3.86 9.67
C HIS A 297 11.55 -2.92 9.20
N PRO A 298 11.57 -2.35 7.96
CA PRO A 298 12.65 -1.47 7.55
C PRO A 298 12.82 -0.24 8.45
N VAL A 299 11.77 0.37 9.01
CA VAL A 299 11.98 1.50 9.93
C VAL A 299 12.75 1.09 11.19
N THR A 300 12.55 -0.14 11.68
CA THR A 300 13.34 -0.71 12.79
C THR A 300 14.78 -0.95 12.35
N GLU A 301 15.01 -1.50 11.16
CA GLU A 301 16.36 -1.70 10.62
C GLU A 301 17.11 -0.37 10.52
N MET A 302 16.47 0.67 10.00
CA MET A 302 17.08 1.98 9.80
C MET A 302 17.49 2.66 11.12
N ILE A 303 16.76 2.47 12.23
CA ILE A 303 17.17 3.07 13.51
C ILE A 303 18.13 2.20 14.33
N THR A 304 18.17 0.89 14.08
CA THR A 304 19.02 -0.05 14.85
C THR A 304 20.32 -0.42 14.14
N GLY A 305 20.41 -0.20 12.83
CA GLY A 305 21.54 -0.63 12.01
C GLY A 305 21.60 -2.16 11.83
N THR A 306 20.48 -2.86 12.01
CA THR A 306 20.40 -4.33 11.88
C THR A 306 19.72 -4.76 10.58
N ASP A 307 20.07 -5.95 10.08
CA ASP A 307 19.32 -6.65 9.02
C ASP A 307 18.52 -7.77 9.68
N LEU A 308 17.20 -7.58 9.80
CA LEU A 308 16.33 -8.51 10.52
C LEU A 308 16.17 -9.84 9.77
N VAL A 309 16.24 -9.82 8.43
CA VAL A 309 16.22 -11.05 7.62
C VAL A 309 17.52 -11.84 7.82
N GLU A 310 18.66 -11.17 7.95
CA GLU A 310 19.93 -11.85 8.27
C GLU A 310 19.83 -12.55 9.63
N TRP A 311 19.29 -11.87 10.64
CA TRP A 311 19.07 -12.47 11.95
C TRP A 311 18.12 -13.67 11.87
N GLN A 312 17.08 -13.62 11.02
CA GLN A 312 16.16 -14.74 10.85
C GLN A 312 16.88 -15.96 10.28
N LEU A 313 17.75 -15.76 9.28
CA LEU A 313 18.54 -16.82 8.67
C LEU A 313 19.55 -17.44 9.65
N ARG A 314 20.23 -16.60 10.45
CA ARG A 314 21.17 -17.05 11.48
C ARG A 314 20.49 -17.89 12.56
N VAL A 315 19.39 -17.36 13.13
CA VAL A 315 18.63 -18.04 14.18
C VAL A 315 18.03 -19.35 13.68
N ALA A 316 17.44 -19.35 12.48
CA ALA A 316 16.91 -20.58 11.89
C ALA A 316 18.01 -21.62 11.59
N ALA A 317 19.25 -21.19 11.36
CA ALA A 317 20.42 -22.05 11.25
C ALA A 317 21.00 -22.51 12.60
N GLY A 318 20.36 -22.16 13.73
CA GLY A 318 20.75 -22.54 15.09
C GLY A 318 21.77 -21.62 15.75
N GLU A 319 22.09 -20.46 15.17
CA GLU A 319 22.97 -19.47 15.81
C GLU A 319 22.25 -18.73 16.95
N LYS A 320 23.04 -18.14 17.85
CA LYS A 320 22.53 -17.23 18.89
C LYS A 320 22.23 -15.85 18.30
N LEU A 321 21.43 -15.06 19.02
CA LEU A 321 21.23 -13.65 18.67
C LEU A 321 22.58 -12.91 18.58
N PRO A 322 22.80 -12.09 17.54
CA PRO A 322 24.06 -11.37 17.37
C PRO A 322 24.34 -10.31 18.44
N LEU A 323 23.29 -9.75 19.05
CA LEU A 323 23.38 -8.69 20.05
C LEU A 323 22.48 -8.99 21.25
N GLN A 324 22.92 -8.55 22.43
CA GLN A 324 22.14 -8.52 23.65
C GLN A 324 21.31 -7.22 23.75
N GLN A 325 20.31 -7.21 24.63
CA GLN A 325 19.43 -6.05 24.81
C GLN A 325 20.20 -4.75 25.13
N SER A 326 21.29 -4.84 25.89
CA SER A 326 22.14 -3.70 26.28
C SER A 326 23.01 -3.15 25.13
N GLU A 327 23.16 -3.90 24.04
CA GLU A 327 23.97 -3.50 22.89
C GLU A 327 23.12 -2.83 21.79
N LEU A 328 21.80 -2.95 21.87
CA LEU A 328 20.85 -2.30 20.96
C LEU A 328 20.69 -0.83 21.32
N GLN A 329 20.73 0.03 20.30
CA GLN A 329 20.57 1.48 20.43
C GLN A 329 19.67 2.04 19.33
N ILE A 330 19.05 3.19 19.62
CA ILE A 330 18.26 3.95 18.66
C ILE A 330 19.16 5.03 18.05
N HIS A 331 19.26 5.05 16.74
CA HIS A 331 19.97 6.07 15.97
C HIS A 331 19.01 6.80 15.04
N GLY A 332 18.83 8.10 15.27
CA GLY A 332 17.97 8.94 14.44
C GLY A 332 16.50 8.54 14.47
N HIS A 333 15.81 8.79 13.35
CA HIS A 333 14.38 8.54 13.17
C HIS A 333 14.12 8.08 11.74
N ALA A 334 13.26 7.09 11.58
CA ALA A 334 12.86 6.56 10.28
C ALA A 334 11.35 6.66 10.09
N ILE A 335 10.94 6.94 8.84
CA ILE A 335 9.54 6.96 8.43
C ILE A 335 9.42 6.11 7.16
N GLU A 336 8.43 5.22 7.14
CA GLU A 336 8.04 4.43 5.98
C GLU A 336 6.67 4.89 5.48
N ALA A 337 6.52 4.90 4.16
CA ALA A 337 5.26 5.11 3.47
C ALA A 337 5.01 3.96 2.50
N ARG A 338 3.82 3.35 2.59
CA ARG A 338 3.40 2.31 1.64
C ARG A 338 2.82 2.93 0.38
N VAL A 339 3.55 2.80 -0.72
CA VAL A 339 3.10 3.24 -2.04
C VAL A 339 2.21 2.14 -2.63
N TYR A 340 0.91 2.45 -2.78
CA TYR A 340 -0.10 1.53 -3.30
C TYR A 340 -0.63 1.97 -4.67
N ALA A 341 -0.97 0.99 -5.50
CA ALA A 341 -1.79 1.16 -6.68
C ALA A 341 -3.27 1.31 -6.27
N GLU A 342 -3.64 2.50 -5.79
CA GLU A 342 -4.99 2.85 -5.34
C GLU A 342 -5.33 4.29 -5.77
N ASN A 343 -6.62 4.60 -5.85
CA ASN A 343 -7.13 5.95 -6.12
C ASN A 343 -7.78 6.54 -4.84
N PRO A 344 -7.05 7.32 -4.02
CA PRO A 344 -7.57 7.88 -2.78
C PRO A 344 -8.84 8.72 -2.96
N GLU A 345 -8.90 9.51 -4.02
CA GLU A 345 -9.95 10.45 -4.38
C GLU A 345 -11.27 9.73 -4.71
N LYS A 346 -11.19 8.50 -5.23
CA LYS A 346 -12.34 7.59 -5.40
C LYS A 346 -12.52 6.62 -4.22
N GLY A 347 -12.10 6.98 -3.02
CA GLY A 347 -12.27 6.13 -1.83
C GLY A 347 -11.29 4.97 -1.75
N PHE A 348 -10.09 5.17 -2.29
CA PHE A 348 -8.98 4.20 -2.34
C PHE A 348 -9.36 2.91 -3.05
N LEU A 349 -10.07 3.03 -4.18
CA LEU A 349 -10.30 1.90 -5.05
C LEU A 349 -8.97 1.42 -5.60
N PRO A 350 -8.70 0.11 -5.57
CA PRO A 350 -7.47 -0.41 -6.16
C PRO A 350 -7.39 -0.17 -7.66
N SER A 351 -6.17 0.06 -8.13
CA SER A 351 -5.86 0.28 -9.53
C SER A 351 -5.01 -0.88 -10.05
N ILE A 352 -5.37 -1.41 -11.20
CA ILE A 352 -4.58 -2.42 -11.92
C ILE A 352 -4.12 -1.83 -13.24
N GLY A 353 -3.05 -2.37 -13.79
CA GLY A 353 -2.48 -1.89 -15.04
C GLY A 353 -0.97 -2.04 -15.08
N THR A 354 -0.37 -1.55 -16.16
CA THR A 354 1.06 -1.59 -16.37
C THR A 354 1.69 -0.28 -15.90
N LEU A 355 2.79 -0.37 -15.16
CA LEU A 355 3.62 0.77 -14.78
C LEU A 355 4.37 1.27 -16.02
N ARG A 356 3.74 2.13 -16.83
CA ARG A 356 4.31 2.62 -18.10
C ARG A 356 5.48 3.59 -17.88
N HIS A 357 5.47 4.30 -16.76
CA HIS A 357 6.61 5.07 -16.28
C HIS A 357 6.69 4.89 -14.77
N ALA A 358 7.89 4.61 -14.26
CA ALA A 358 8.15 4.55 -12.83
C ALA A 358 9.53 5.15 -12.55
N ARG A 359 9.56 6.37 -12.02
CA ARG A 359 10.78 7.03 -11.58
C ARG A 359 10.76 7.23 -10.08
N THR A 360 11.83 6.82 -9.42
CA THR A 360 12.00 6.97 -7.97
C THR A 360 13.12 7.95 -7.65
N PRO A 361 13.18 8.53 -6.44
CA PRO A 361 14.41 9.21 -6.01
C PRO A 361 15.59 8.23 -5.98
N VAL A 362 16.81 8.77 -6.02
CA VAL A 362 18.03 7.98 -5.87
C VAL A 362 18.08 7.41 -4.45
N ALA A 363 17.96 6.09 -4.33
CA ALA A 363 17.83 5.39 -3.07
C ALA A 363 18.57 4.05 -3.10
N VAL A 364 18.96 3.56 -1.92
CA VAL A 364 19.40 2.17 -1.76
C VAL A 364 18.19 1.23 -1.82
N ASN A 365 18.40 -0.03 -2.19
CA ASN A 365 17.33 -1.02 -2.32
C ASN A 365 17.61 -2.21 -1.40
N PHE A 366 16.72 -2.51 -0.45
CA PHE A 366 16.84 -3.66 0.46
C PHE A 366 18.13 -3.70 1.32
N GLU A 367 18.75 -2.55 1.55
CA GLU A 367 19.96 -2.40 2.37
C GLU A 367 19.85 -1.14 3.23
N LEU A 368 20.63 -1.10 4.33
CA LEU A 368 20.74 0.10 5.17
C LEU A 368 21.46 1.23 4.44
N GLY A 369 22.52 0.90 3.70
CA GLY A 369 23.38 1.85 3.01
C GLY A 369 24.16 2.79 3.94
N GLY A 370 24.94 3.69 3.33
CA GLY A 370 25.75 4.70 4.04
C GLY A 370 27.00 4.15 4.73
N ALA A 371 27.99 5.03 4.98
CA ALA A 371 29.28 4.63 5.55
C ALA A 371 29.32 4.72 7.08
N THR A 372 28.59 5.68 7.66
CA THR A 372 28.53 5.95 9.11
C THR A 372 27.10 5.93 9.63
N ASP A 373 26.20 6.59 8.89
CA ASP A 373 24.76 6.62 9.14
C ASP A 373 24.04 5.84 8.03
N PRO A 374 22.82 5.33 8.29
CA PRO A 374 21.96 4.77 7.26
C PRO A 374 21.75 5.72 6.08
N ALA A 375 21.45 5.17 4.91
CA ALA A 375 21.10 5.95 3.73
C ALA A 375 19.87 6.83 3.99
N ALA A 376 19.88 8.04 3.43
CA ALA A 376 18.75 8.98 3.58
C ALA A 376 17.45 8.45 2.97
N PHE A 377 17.56 7.71 1.87
CA PHE A 377 16.45 7.14 1.11
C PHE A 377 16.70 5.65 0.85
N ARG A 378 15.72 4.82 1.19
CA ARG A 378 15.66 3.40 0.89
C ARG A 378 14.32 3.10 0.24
N ILE A 379 14.33 2.29 -0.82
CA ILE A 379 13.11 1.83 -1.49
C ILE A 379 13.14 0.32 -1.60
N ASP A 380 12.13 -0.32 -1.02
CA ASP A 380 11.92 -1.75 -1.11
C ASP A 380 10.74 -1.99 -2.06
N SER A 381 11.00 -2.42 -3.29
CA SER A 381 9.96 -2.60 -4.33
C SER A 381 10.05 -3.95 -5.03
N GLY A 382 8.89 -4.59 -5.21
CA GLY A 382 8.69 -5.86 -5.92
C GLY A 382 8.36 -5.70 -7.40
N VAL A 383 8.31 -4.47 -7.90
CA VAL A 383 7.97 -4.14 -9.28
C VAL A 383 9.01 -3.22 -9.90
N ARG A 384 8.92 -3.06 -11.22
CA ARG A 384 9.76 -2.22 -12.08
C ARG A 384 8.87 -1.52 -13.10
N GLU A 385 9.40 -0.49 -13.74
CA GLU A 385 8.78 0.03 -14.96
C GLU A 385 8.57 -1.13 -15.96
N GLY A 386 7.38 -1.16 -16.58
CA GLY A 386 6.92 -2.23 -17.46
C GLY A 386 6.23 -3.40 -16.76
N ASP A 387 6.36 -3.56 -15.43
CA ASP A 387 5.64 -4.61 -14.71
C ASP A 387 4.14 -4.29 -14.61
N THR A 388 3.31 -5.33 -14.52
CA THR A 388 1.85 -5.21 -14.42
C THR A 388 1.37 -5.50 -13.00
N ILE A 389 0.58 -4.60 -12.44
CA ILE A 389 -0.16 -4.81 -11.19
C ILE A 389 -1.43 -5.58 -11.52
N SER A 390 -1.47 -6.86 -11.14
CA SER A 390 -2.59 -7.76 -11.40
C SER A 390 -3.68 -7.68 -10.30
N PRO A 391 -4.94 -8.05 -10.58
CA PRO A 391 -6.01 -8.06 -9.57
C PRO A 391 -5.91 -9.21 -8.54
N PHE A 392 -4.99 -10.16 -8.72
CA PHE A 392 -4.91 -11.38 -7.91
C PHE A 392 -4.23 -11.19 -6.55
N TYR A 393 -3.48 -10.10 -6.39
CA TYR A 393 -2.57 -9.90 -5.27
C TYR A 393 -2.67 -8.50 -4.68
N ASP A 394 -1.89 -8.29 -3.61
CA ASP A 394 -1.78 -7.00 -2.94
C ASP A 394 -1.32 -5.88 -3.91
N PRO A 395 -1.89 -4.67 -3.84
CA PRO A 395 -1.60 -3.58 -4.76
C PRO A 395 -0.36 -2.76 -4.35
N MET A 396 0.42 -3.17 -3.33
CA MET A 396 1.60 -2.42 -2.90
C MET A 396 2.69 -2.46 -3.97
N ILE A 397 3.11 -1.27 -4.40
CA ILE A 397 4.14 -1.04 -5.42
C ILE A 397 5.52 -1.03 -4.76
N ALA A 398 5.63 -0.30 -3.65
CA ALA A 398 6.89 -0.13 -2.93
C ALA A 398 6.65 0.33 -1.50
N LYS A 399 7.67 0.11 -0.67
CA LYS A 399 7.86 0.79 0.60
C LYS A 399 8.89 1.88 0.40
N MET A 400 8.49 3.14 0.60
CA MET A 400 9.40 4.29 0.60
C MET A 400 9.84 4.52 2.04
N ILE A 401 11.13 4.36 2.33
CA ILE A 401 11.69 4.53 3.66
C ILE A 401 12.69 5.67 3.65
N VAL A 402 12.58 6.54 4.63
CA VAL A 402 13.57 7.59 4.86
C VAL A 402 14.10 7.51 6.28
N TRP A 403 15.33 7.94 6.44
CA TRP A 403 15.96 8.11 7.75
C TRP A 403 16.45 9.54 7.90
N GLY A 404 16.47 10.08 9.11
CA GLY A 404 17.06 11.37 9.45
C GLY A 404 17.63 11.35 10.87
N LYS A 405 18.46 12.34 11.23
CA LYS A 405 19.04 12.44 12.59
C LYS A 405 17.98 12.71 13.66
N ASP A 406 16.87 13.29 13.24
CA ASP A 406 15.68 13.49 14.04
C ASP A 406 14.43 13.35 13.16
N ARG A 407 13.25 13.34 13.79
CA ARG A 407 11.96 13.23 13.10
C ARG A 407 11.73 14.37 12.11
N LYS A 408 12.22 15.59 12.38
CA LYS A 408 12.02 16.76 11.51
C LYS A 408 12.79 16.58 10.20
N GLU A 409 14.02 16.10 10.27
CA GLU A 409 14.81 15.76 9.09
C GLU A 409 14.19 14.59 8.32
N ALA A 410 13.71 13.55 9.02
CA ALA A 410 13.01 12.43 8.39
C ALA A 410 11.74 12.89 7.64
N LEU A 411 10.91 13.76 8.24
CA LEU A 411 9.73 14.35 7.57
C LEU A 411 10.10 15.14 6.31
N ALA A 412 11.12 15.99 6.39
CA ALA A 412 11.59 16.77 5.24
C ALA A 412 12.09 15.86 4.10
N ARG A 413 12.83 14.80 4.46
CA ARG A 413 13.29 13.78 3.51
C ARG A 413 12.12 13.01 2.90
N MET A 414 11.11 12.61 3.69
CA MET A 414 9.93 11.90 3.16
C MET A 414 9.17 12.77 2.16
N ALA A 415 8.94 14.05 2.48
CA ALA A 415 8.30 14.98 1.56
C ALA A 415 9.11 15.15 0.26
N GLN A 416 10.44 15.27 0.36
CA GLN A 416 11.33 15.33 -0.79
C GLN A 416 11.29 14.06 -1.63
N ALA A 417 11.23 12.89 -0.99
CA ALA A 417 11.24 11.59 -1.66
C ALA A 417 9.94 11.34 -2.43
N LEU A 418 8.80 11.64 -1.82
CA LEU A 418 7.47 11.52 -2.45
C LEU A 418 7.32 12.50 -3.62
N ALA A 419 7.85 13.73 -3.51
CA ALA A 419 7.83 14.71 -4.60
C ALA A 419 8.65 14.28 -5.84
N GLN A 420 9.60 13.35 -5.67
CA GLN A 420 10.42 12.78 -6.75
C GLN A 420 9.87 11.46 -7.29
N TYR A 421 8.87 10.88 -6.63
CA TYR A 421 8.31 9.59 -7.02
C TYR A 421 7.22 9.79 -8.07
N GLN A 422 7.42 9.22 -9.25
CA GLN A 422 6.56 9.40 -10.42
C GLN A 422 6.05 8.04 -10.88
N ILE A 423 4.74 7.93 -11.11
CA ILE A 423 4.10 6.73 -11.65
C ILE A 423 3.13 7.18 -12.75
N VAL A 424 3.19 6.50 -13.90
CA VAL A 424 2.18 6.59 -14.96
C VAL A 424 1.70 5.19 -15.31
N GLY A 425 0.42 5.11 -15.64
CA GLY A 425 -0.24 3.92 -16.17
C GLY A 425 -1.28 3.29 -15.26
N LEU A 426 -1.31 3.72 -14.00
CA LEU A 426 -2.31 3.39 -12.99
C LEU A 426 -2.41 4.52 -11.96
N ASN A 427 -3.48 4.52 -11.16
CA ASN A 427 -3.64 5.44 -10.04
C ASN A 427 -2.76 5.00 -8.86
N SER A 428 -2.17 5.96 -8.15
CA SER A 428 -1.37 5.68 -6.95
C SER A 428 -1.71 6.63 -5.80
N ASN A 429 -1.39 6.22 -4.58
CA ASN A 429 -1.61 7.03 -3.38
C ASN A 429 -0.52 8.08 -3.10
N ILE A 430 0.44 8.32 -3.99
CA ILE A 430 1.61 9.20 -3.74
C ILE A 430 1.21 10.64 -3.39
N ALA A 431 0.23 11.20 -4.12
CA ALA A 431 -0.27 12.55 -3.85
C ALA A 431 -0.92 12.64 -2.46
N PHE A 432 -1.69 11.62 -2.08
CA PHE A 432 -2.28 11.50 -0.75
C PHE A 432 -1.21 11.38 0.35
N LEU A 433 -0.20 10.51 0.16
CA LEU A 433 0.92 10.36 1.08
C LEU A 433 1.68 11.68 1.27
N SER A 434 1.87 12.44 0.20
CA SER A 434 2.53 13.75 0.24
C SER A 434 1.77 14.72 1.14
N ARG A 435 0.44 14.83 0.95
CA ARG A 435 -0.43 15.66 1.80
C ARG A 435 -0.43 15.19 3.25
N LEU A 436 -0.49 13.88 3.47
CA LEU A 436 -0.52 13.26 4.79
C LEU A 436 0.76 13.54 5.59
N VAL A 437 1.93 13.38 4.98
CA VAL A 437 3.23 13.66 5.62
C VAL A 437 3.38 15.15 5.97
N THR A 438 2.87 16.04 5.12
CA THR A 438 2.91 17.49 5.36
C THR A 438 1.77 18.02 6.23
N SER A 439 0.78 17.17 6.57
CA SER A 439 -0.39 17.59 7.34
C SER A 439 -0.02 18.08 8.73
N THR A 440 -0.83 18.98 9.29
CA THR A 440 -0.59 19.52 10.62
C THR A 440 -0.62 18.42 11.68
N ALA A 441 -1.57 17.48 11.58
CA ALA A 441 -1.72 16.40 12.55
C ALA A 441 -0.51 15.45 12.56
N PHE A 442 -0.06 14.98 11.40
CA PHE A 442 1.06 14.05 11.32
C PHE A 442 2.40 14.73 11.65
N SER A 443 2.68 15.89 11.03
CA SER A 443 3.93 16.62 11.27
C SER A 443 4.07 17.08 12.72
N GLY A 444 2.95 17.42 13.39
CA GLY A 444 2.88 17.76 14.80
C GLY A 444 2.84 16.58 15.78
N ALA A 445 2.84 15.33 15.29
CA ALA A 445 2.72 14.10 16.09
C ALA A 445 1.42 13.98 16.91
N ASP A 446 0.31 14.56 16.44
CA ASP A 446 -1.05 14.33 16.97
C ASP A 446 -1.62 13.01 16.40
N LEU A 447 -1.01 11.90 16.79
CA LEU A 447 -1.25 10.58 16.22
C LEU A 447 -2.34 9.80 16.95
N ASP A 448 -3.25 9.20 16.18
CA ASP A 448 -4.17 8.15 16.60
C ASP A 448 -4.72 7.41 15.38
N THR A 449 -5.37 6.27 15.62
CA THR A 449 -5.92 5.39 14.58
C THR A 449 -7.06 5.98 13.74
N GLY A 450 -7.59 7.16 14.09
CA GLY A 450 -8.61 7.88 13.33
C GLY A 450 -8.09 9.17 12.69
N LEU A 451 -6.77 9.33 12.54
CA LEU A 451 -6.16 10.55 12.02
C LEU A 451 -6.64 10.89 10.60
N ILE A 452 -6.73 9.90 9.70
CA ILE A 452 -7.11 10.13 8.30
C ILE A 452 -8.58 10.57 8.21
N GLU A 453 -9.46 9.93 8.98
CA GLU A 453 -10.88 10.27 9.04
C GLU A 453 -11.12 11.63 9.70
N ARG A 454 -10.32 12.01 10.70
CA ARG A 454 -10.42 13.32 11.36
C ARG A 454 -10.00 14.49 10.45
N ASN A 455 -8.99 14.27 9.59
CA ASN A 455 -8.36 15.33 8.80
C ASN A 455 -8.77 15.31 7.32
N GLN A 456 -9.97 14.80 7.00
CA GLN A 456 -10.46 14.66 5.61
C GLN A 456 -10.34 15.94 4.78
N ALA A 457 -10.70 17.10 5.33
CA ALA A 457 -10.67 18.37 4.60
C ALA A 457 -9.26 18.80 4.17
N GLU A 458 -8.24 18.49 4.97
CA GLU A 458 -6.83 18.79 4.66
C GLU A 458 -6.25 17.75 3.67
N LEU A 459 -6.65 16.48 3.82
CA LEU A 459 -6.12 15.37 3.05
C LEU A 459 -6.79 15.16 1.68
N PHE A 460 -7.99 15.71 1.49
CA PHE A 460 -8.76 15.64 0.24
C PHE A 460 -9.25 17.04 -0.16
N PRO A 461 -8.32 17.97 -0.48
CA PRO A 461 -8.70 19.29 -0.95
C PRO A 461 -9.38 19.21 -2.33
N ALA A 462 -10.13 20.24 -2.68
CA ALA A 462 -10.70 20.35 -4.03
C ALA A 462 -9.60 20.36 -5.11
N PRO A 463 -9.82 19.74 -6.27
CA PRO A 463 -8.88 19.78 -7.39
C PRO A 463 -8.50 21.21 -7.77
N VAL A 464 -7.21 21.44 -8.01
CA VAL A 464 -6.67 22.75 -8.41
C VAL A 464 -6.29 22.70 -9.88
N ALA A 465 -7.05 23.43 -10.70
CA ALA A 465 -6.86 23.56 -12.13
C ALA A 465 -5.40 23.78 -12.55
N ALA A 466 -5.02 23.22 -13.69
CA ALA A 466 -3.72 23.41 -14.31
C ALA A 466 -3.41 24.89 -14.52
N ASN A 467 -2.31 25.35 -13.92
CA ASN A 467 -1.83 26.72 -14.11
C ASN A 467 -1.10 26.88 -15.45
N LEU A 468 -0.85 28.13 -15.85
CA LEU A 468 -0.15 28.45 -17.11
C LEU A 468 1.22 27.75 -17.22
N THR A 469 1.96 27.61 -16.14
CA THR A 469 3.26 26.91 -16.13
C THR A 469 3.12 25.43 -16.47
N THR A 470 2.13 24.75 -15.91
CA THR A 470 1.85 23.32 -16.18
C THR A 470 1.42 23.12 -17.63
N LEU A 471 0.50 23.95 -18.12
CA LEU A 471 0.07 23.95 -19.51
C LEU A 471 1.24 24.25 -20.46
N ALA A 472 2.09 25.23 -20.13
CA ALA A 472 3.27 25.56 -20.92
C ALA A 472 4.28 24.41 -21.01
N LEU A 473 4.46 23.62 -19.94
CA LEU A 473 5.31 22.42 -19.96
C LEU A 473 4.76 21.36 -20.93
N ALA A 474 3.46 21.09 -20.88
CA ALA A 474 2.81 20.16 -21.81
C ALA A 474 2.90 20.65 -23.27
N VAL A 475 2.61 21.94 -23.50
CA VAL A 475 2.76 22.57 -24.83
C VAL A 475 4.20 22.45 -25.33
N VAL A 476 5.20 22.83 -24.54
CA VAL A 476 6.60 22.75 -24.97
C VAL A 476 7.02 21.31 -25.23
N SER A 477 6.54 20.34 -24.44
CA SER A 477 6.75 18.92 -24.70
C SER A 477 6.19 18.50 -26.06
N LEU A 478 4.93 18.82 -26.34
CA LEU A 478 4.27 18.56 -27.62
C LEU A 478 5.07 19.17 -28.77
N LEU A 479 5.35 20.47 -28.72
CA LEU A 479 6.08 21.19 -29.77
C LEU A 479 7.51 20.68 -29.98
N ASN A 480 8.16 20.20 -28.92
CA ASN A 480 9.48 19.59 -29.02
C ASN A 480 9.41 18.21 -29.68
N SER A 481 8.37 17.41 -29.40
CA SER A 481 8.17 16.11 -30.03
C SER A 481 7.86 16.20 -31.53
N GLU A 482 7.29 17.33 -31.98
CA GLU A 482 7.02 17.61 -33.39
C GLU A 482 8.26 18.06 -34.17
N LYS A 483 9.37 18.40 -33.51
CA LYS A 483 10.62 18.72 -34.21
C LYS A 483 11.14 17.45 -34.89
N SER A 484 11.26 17.48 -36.21
CA SER A 484 11.88 16.41 -36.97
C SER A 484 13.29 16.13 -36.46
N THR A 485 13.52 14.90 -36.00
CA THR A 485 14.86 14.38 -35.67
C THR A 485 15.65 13.99 -36.91
N ASN A 486 15.02 13.93 -38.07
CA ASN A 486 15.67 13.66 -39.34
C ASN A 486 16.02 14.98 -40.02
N GLY A 487 17.32 15.17 -40.33
CA GLY A 487 17.87 16.29 -41.10
C GLY A 487 17.42 16.36 -42.57
N SER A 488 16.14 16.03 -42.80
CA SER A 488 15.42 16.24 -44.04
C SER A 488 15.41 17.74 -44.37
N SER A 489 15.75 18.07 -45.60
CA SER A 489 15.65 19.43 -46.13
C SER A 489 14.24 19.79 -46.60
N ASP A 490 13.22 18.96 -46.29
CA ASP A 490 11.83 19.23 -46.65
C ASP A 490 11.29 20.43 -45.86
N PRO A 491 10.97 21.55 -46.51
CA PRO A 491 10.46 22.74 -45.82
C PRO A 491 9.11 22.49 -45.12
N TRP A 492 8.34 21.47 -45.54
CA TRP A 492 7.06 21.11 -44.93
C TRP A 492 7.19 20.29 -43.64
N GLN A 493 8.40 19.82 -43.33
CA GLN A 493 8.72 19.17 -42.05
C GLN A 493 9.31 20.15 -41.02
N SER A 494 9.43 21.44 -41.37
CA SER A 494 9.93 22.47 -40.45
C SER A 494 8.88 22.85 -39.41
N SER A 495 9.19 22.65 -38.13
CA SER A 495 8.35 23.02 -36.99
C SER A 495 8.63 24.43 -36.43
N HIS A 496 9.43 25.25 -37.13
CA HIS A 496 9.81 26.60 -36.70
C HIS A 496 8.67 27.63 -36.82
N GLY A 497 7.52 27.24 -37.38
CA GLY A 497 6.34 28.07 -37.47
C GLY A 497 6.46 29.27 -38.42
N TRP A 498 7.28 29.16 -39.47
CA TRP A 498 7.46 30.27 -40.43
C TRP A 498 6.15 30.62 -41.16
N ARG A 499 5.90 31.93 -41.30
CA ARG A 499 4.80 32.53 -42.06
C ARG A 499 5.33 33.81 -42.71
N MET A 500 4.87 34.09 -43.93
CA MET A 500 5.40 35.20 -44.73
C MET A 500 5.09 36.59 -44.16
N ASN A 501 3.88 36.80 -43.63
CA ASN A 501 3.36 38.13 -43.26
C ASN A 501 2.77 38.20 -41.84
N SER A 502 2.94 37.16 -41.03
CA SER A 502 2.39 37.08 -39.67
C SER A 502 3.25 36.17 -38.80
N LEU A 503 2.94 36.10 -37.51
CA LEU A 503 3.42 35.02 -36.66
C LEU A 503 2.47 33.82 -36.80
N MET A 504 3.01 32.60 -36.70
CA MET A 504 2.15 31.41 -36.60
C MET A 504 1.49 31.39 -35.23
N GLN A 505 0.19 31.12 -35.23
CA GLN A 505 -0.60 30.89 -34.02
C GLN A 505 -1.25 29.50 -34.11
N ARG A 506 -1.27 28.79 -32.99
CA ARG A 506 -2.01 27.52 -32.81
C ARG A 506 -2.92 27.63 -31.61
N SER A 507 -4.14 27.15 -31.75
CA SER A 507 -4.98 26.80 -30.60
C SER A 507 -4.76 25.33 -30.28
N LEU A 508 -4.42 25.04 -29.03
CA LEU A 508 -4.31 23.69 -28.48
C LEU A 508 -5.33 23.55 -27.38
N GLN A 509 -5.94 22.38 -27.25
CA GLN A 509 -6.95 22.13 -26.22
C GLN A 509 -6.48 20.97 -25.35
N PHE A 510 -6.50 21.19 -24.04
CA PHE A 510 -6.22 20.17 -23.04
C PHE A 510 -7.43 20.03 -22.11
N THR A 511 -7.72 18.82 -21.66
CA THR A 511 -8.69 18.55 -20.61
C THR A 511 -7.99 18.01 -19.37
N GLU A 512 -8.40 18.49 -18.20
CA GLU A 512 -8.01 17.99 -16.88
C GLU A 512 -9.31 17.67 -16.15
N GLU A 513 -9.60 16.39 -15.94
CA GLU A 513 -10.91 15.92 -15.45
C GLU A 513 -12.07 16.48 -16.31
N GLU A 514 -12.95 17.32 -15.73
CA GLU A 514 -14.07 17.96 -16.43
C GLU A 514 -13.72 19.36 -16.97
N GLN A 515 -12.51 19.87 -16.70
CA GLN A 515 -12.11 21.22 -17.11
C GLN A 515 -11.41 21.21 -18.45
N THR A 516 -11.81 22.12 -19.33
CA THR A 516 -11.17 22.34 -20.62
C THR A 516 -10.31 23.60 -20.58
N HIS A 517 -9.06 23.46 -21.02
CA HIS A 517 -8.09 24.54 -21.17
C HIS A 517 -7.82 24.77 -22.65
N GLU A 518 -8.28 25.92 -23.16
CA GLU A 518 -7.83 26.41 -24.46
C GLU A 518 -6.51 27.18 -24.29
N VAL A 519 -5.50 26.77 -25.03
CA VAL A 519 -4.14 27.31 -24.97
C VAL A 519 -3.74 27.85 -26.33
N GLN A 520 -3.58 29.16 -26.41
CA GLN A 520 -3.13 29.86 -27.60
C GLN A 520 -1.60 29.97 -27.58
N VAL A 521 -0.95 29.47 -28.63
CA VAL A 521 0.51 29.46 -28.78
C VAL A 521 0.89 30.30 -29.98
N THR A 522 1.64 31.39 -29.74
CA THR A 522 2.25 32.20 -30.80
C THR A 522 3.74 31.88 -30.91
N TYR A 523 4.19 31.54 -32.12
CA TYR A 523 5.59 31.22 -32.40
C TYR A 523 6.40 32.50 -32.51
N LEU A 524 7.45 32.63 -31.70
CA LEU A 524 8.37 33.77 -31.70
C LEU A 524 9.72 33.37 -32.30
N ALA A 525 10.59 34.35 -32.55
CA ALA A 525 11.94 34.09 -33.05
C ALA A 525 12.80 33.26 -32.06
N ASP A 526 12.58 33.47 -30.76
CA ASP A 526 13.26 32.76 -29.68
C ASP A 526 12.22 32.26 -28.66
N GLY A 527 11.61 31.12 -28.98
CA GLY A 527 10.59 30.44 -28.16
C GLY A 527 9.16 30.69 -28.59
N TRP A 528 8.25 30.74 -27.63
CA TRP A 528 6.82 30.84 -27.83
C TRP A 528 6.20 31.83 -26.85
N GLN A 529 5.07 32.42 -27.21
CA GLN A 529 4.16 33.04 -26.25
C GLN A 529 2.98 32.08 -26.02
N VAL A 530 2.79 31.67 -24.77
CA VAL A 530 1.71 30.74 -24.36
C VAL A 530 0.69 31.53 -23.57
N GLN A 531 -0.58 31.42 -23.96
CA GLN A 531 -1.71 32.07 -23.30
C GLN A 531 -2.80 31.04 -22.98
N ALA A 532 -3.28 31.06 -21.74
CA ALA A 532 -4.44 30.27 -21.29
C ALA A 532 -5.38 31.19 -20.51
N GLY A 533 -6.60 31.39 -21.03
CA GLY A 533 -7.52 32.41 -20.52
C GLY A 533 -6.90 33.82 -20.56
N THR A 534 -6.84 34.49 -19.41
CA THR A 534 -6.23 35.83 -19.26
C THR A 534 -4.74 35.79 -18.98
N ALA A 535 -4.18 34.62 -18.63
CA ALA A 535 -2.76 34.48 -18.30
C ALA A 535 -1.94 34.27 -19.57
N THR A 536 -0.83 35.01 -19.71
CA THR A 536 0.08 34.93 -20.86
C THR A 536 1.53 35.05 -20.42
N ALA A 537 2.42 34.28 -21.04
CA ALA A 537 3.85 34.33 -20.77
C ALA A 537 4.69 33.97 -22.00
N GLN A 538 5.87 34.58 -22.12
CA GLN A 538 6.90 34.08 -23.02
C GLN A 538 7.57 32.85 -22.40
N VAL A 539 7.75 31.83 -23.21
CA VAL A 539 8.28 30.52 -22.84
C VAL A 539 9.41 30.14 -23.78
N ARG A 540 10.55 29.75 -23.24
CA ARG A 540 11.69 29.21 -23.99
C ARG A 540 12.09 27.85 -23.45
N LEU A 541 12.37 26.92 -24.35
CA LEU A 541 12.98 25.64 -23.97
C LEU A 541 14.46 25.89 -23.64
N ALA A 542 14.85 25.60 -22.40
CA ALA A 542 16.25 25.69 -21.96
C ALA A 542 16.97 24.35 -22.11
N LEU A 543 16.30 23.24 -21.78
CA LEU A 543 16.82 21.89 -21.91
C LEU A 543 15.68 20.90 -22.15
N ALA A 544 15.88 19.95 -23.05
CA ALA A 544 15.03 18.77 -23.21
C ALA A 544 15.93 17.54 -23.31
N HIS A 545 15.68 16.55 -22.46
CA HIS A 545 16.34 15.24 -22.51
C HIS A 545 15.31 14.16 -22.17
N GLU A 546 14.98 13.32 -23.15
CA GLU A 546 13.90 12.33 -23.02
C GLU A 546 12.60 13.01 -22.53
N ASN A 547 12.09 12.62 -21.36
CA ASN A 547 10.90 13.18 -20.74
C ASN A 547 11.19 14.41 -19.86
N ASP A 548 12.46 14.75 -19.59
CA ASP A 548 12.83 15.87 -18.74
C ASP A 548 12.92 17.17 -19.54
N ILE A 549 12.17 18.17 -19.09
CA ILE A 549 12.04 19.47 -19.75
C ILE A 549 12.33 20.57 -18.74
N VAL A 550 13.19 21.50 -19.14
CA VAL A 550 13.44 22.76 -18.44
C VAL A 550 13.00 23.90 -19.34
N ILE A 551 12.03 24.69 -18.88
CA ILE A 551 11.58 25.89 -19.55
C ILE A 551 11.97 27.14 -18.76
N LYS A 552 12.20 28.24 -19.49
CA LYS A 552 12.15 29.58 -18.94
C LYS A 552 10.77 30.15 -19.26
N ILE A 553 10.00 30.48 -18.24
CA ILE A 553 8.67 31.09 -18.37
C ILE A 553 8.65 32.40 -17.58
N ALA A 554 8.39 33.51 -18.28
CA ALA A 554 8.64 34.85 -17.76
C ALA A 554 10.08 34.95 -17.18
N ASP A 555 10.22 35.31 -15.90
CA ASP A 555 11.52 35.43 -15.21
C ASP A 555 11.91 34.17 -14.40
N GLN A 556 11.18 33.06 -14.55
CA GLN A 556 11.38 31.83 -13.79
C GLN A 556 11.95 30.71 -14.66
N THR A 557 12.80 29.87 -14.08
CA THR A 557 13.22 28.59 -14.67
C THR A 557 12.50 27.47 -13.96
N VAL A 558 11.79 26.64 -14.72
CA VAL A 558 10.98 25.54 -14.20
C VAL A 558 11.43 24.25 -14.85
N ALA A 559 11.78 23.26 -14.03
CA ALA A 559 12.09 21.91 -14.46
C ALA A 559 10.90 20.98 -14.16
N ALA A 560 10.62 20.07 -15.07
CA ALA A 560 9.58 19.07 -14.93
C ALA A 560 9.93 17.80 -15.72
N THR A 561 9.29 16.70 -15.37
CA THR A 561 9.22 15.51 -16.22
C THR A 561 7.85 15.50 -16.89
N VAL A 562 7.79 15.47 -18.21
CA VAL A 562 6.55 15.36 -18.98
C VAL A 562 6.56 14.03 -19.72
N VAL A 563 5.77 13.09 -19.22
CA VAL A 563 5.62 11.75 -19.83
C VAL A 563 4.39 11.76 -20.72
N ARG A 564 4.59 11.45 -22.01
CA ARG A 564 3.49 11.31 -22.97
C ARG A 564 3.04 9.85 -23.05
N ASP A 565 1.75 9.64 -22.88
CA ASP A 565 1.10 8.34 -22.93
C ASP A 565 -0.13 8.41 -23.84
N GLY A 566 0.09 8.13 -25.12
CA GLY A 566 -0.89 8.44 -26.17
C GLY A 566 -1.16 9.95 -26.25
N GLU A 567 -2.41 10.33 -25.94
CA GLU A 567 -2.87 11.72 -25.88
C GLU A 567 -2.77 12.33 -24.47
N HIS A 568 -2.39 11.54 -23.46
CA HIS A 568 -2.18 12.04 -22.11
C HIS A 568 -0.77 12.61 -21.94
N PHE A 569 -0.69 13.78 -21.32
CA PHE A 569 0.52 14.45 -20.90
C PHE A 569 0.57 14.48 -19.38
N HIS A 570 1.33 13.56 -18.80
CA HIS A 570 1.57 13.53 -17.36
C HIS A 570 2.71 14.48 -17.01
N VAL A 571 2.36 15.63 -16.43
CA VAL A 571 3.29 16.67 -16.03
C VAL A 571 3.63 16.51 -14.54
N PHE A 572 4.88 16.14 -14.25
CA PHE A 572 5.44 16.08 -12.90
C PHE A 572 6.29 17.33 -12.65
N SER A 573 5.83 18.24 -11.81
CA SER A 573 6.52 19.51 -11.51
C SER A 573 6.27 19.94 -10.07
N GLN A 574 7.34 20.34 -9.38
CA GLN A 574 7.29 20.85 -8.00
C GLN A 574 6.59 19.88 -7.02
N GLY A 575 6.75 18.56 -7.21
CA GLY A 575 6.10 17.54 -6.38
C GLY A 575 4.61 17.33 -6.66
N ARG A 576 4.05 17.95 -7.71
CA ARG A 576 2.69 17.74 -8.19
C ARG A 576 2.71 16.92 -9.48
N HIS A 577 1.74 16.01 -9.60
CA HIS A 577 1.39 15.32 -10.84
C HIS A 577 0.09 15.89 -11.37
N THR A 578 0.08 16.27 -12.65
CA THR A 578 -1.11 16.71 -13.37
C THR A 578 -1.20 15.87 -14.65
N ASP A 579 -2.36 15.26 -14.89
CA ASP A 579 -2.68 14.53 -16.11
C ASP A 579 -3.52 15.43 -17.03
N LEU A 580 -2.98 15.72 -18.23
CA LEU A 580 -3.65 16.54 -19.24
C LEU A 580 -3.93 15.69 -20.48
N HIS A 581 -5.20 15.50 -20.80
CA HIS A 581 -5.59 14.87 -22.07
C HIS A 581 -5.57 15.93 -23.18
N TYR A 582 -4.71 15.75 -24.17
CA TYR A 582 -4.61 16.62 -25.34
C TYR A 582 -5.68 16.25 -26.37
N ILE A 583 -6.55 17.20 -26.71
CA ILE A 583 -7.56 17.01 -27.76
C ILE A 583 -6.96 17.41 -29.11
N ASP A 584 -6.64 16.43 -29.94
CA ASP A 584 -6.24 16.67 -31.32
C ASP A 584 -7.48 16.85 -32.21
N ALA A 585 -7.83 18.11 -32.47
CA ALA A 585 -8.96 18.48 -33.30
C ALA A 585 -8.89 17.95 -34.76
N LEU A 586 -7.70 17.60 -35.26
CA LEU A 586 -7.54 17.02 -36.60
C LEU A 586 -7.68 15.49 -36.60
N ALA A 587 -7.33 14.82 -35.49
CA ALA A 587 -7.49 13.37 -35.34
C ALA A 587 -8.94 12.97 -35.12
N HIS A 588 -9.73 13.75 -34.37
CA HIS A 588 -11.12 13.43 -34.01
C HIS A 588 -12.19 14.08 -34.90
N ALA A 589 -11.83 14.66 -36.04
CA ALA A 589 -12.77 15.30 -36.97
C ALA A 589 -13.86 14.35 -37.54
N GLY A 590 -13.78 13.04 -37.28
CA GLY A 590 -14.75 12.03 -37.67
C GLY A 590 -15.52 11.32 -36.54
N GLU A 591 -15.26 11.61 -35.26
CA GLU A 591 -15.76 10.79 -34.12
C GLU A 591 -16.79 11.49 -33.21
N ALA A 592 -17.16 12.74 -33.49
CA ALA A 592 -17.89 13.63 -32.58
C ALA A 592 -19.39 13.31 -32.32
N GLU A 593 -19.88 12.08 -32.55
CA GLU A 593 -21.34 11.79 -32.50
C GLU A 593 -21.83 10.75 -31.46
N ALA A 594 -21.03 10.28 -30.49
CA ALA A 594 -21.51 9.21 -29.59
C ALA A 594 -21.01 9.23 -28.12
N GLU A 595 -21.50 10.14 -27.26
CA GLU A 595 -21.26 10.05 -25.81
C GLU A 595 -22.48 10.20 -24.87
N ALA A 596 -23.69 10.46 -25.36
CA ALA A 596 -24.88 10.46 -24.50
C ALA A 596 -25.48 9.04 -24.40
N GLY A 597 -25.30 8.35 -23.26
CA GLY A 597 -26.01 7.09 -22.93
C GLY A 597 -25.18 5.92 -22.40
N ARG A 598 -23.87 6.09 -22.15
CA ARG A 598 -22.94 4.99 -21.78
C ARG A 598 -22.71 4.91 -20.27
N LEU A 599 -22.88 3.72 -19.68
CA LEU A 599 -22.47 3.44 -18.29
C LEU A 599 -21.18 2.62 -18.30
N THR A 600 -20.11 3.15 -17.72
CA THR A 600 -18.78 2.55 -17.73
C THR A 600 -18.40 1.89 -16.40
N ALA A 601 -17.45 0.97 -16.43
CA ALA A 601 -16.89 0.30 -15.28
C ALA A 601 -16.09 1.31 -14.45
N PRO A 602 -16.46 1.59 -13.18
CA PRO A 602 -15.75 2.57 -12.35
C PRO A 602 -14.39 2.05 -11.89
N MET A 603 -14.14 0.75 -12.04
CA MET A 603 -12.92 0.07 -11.68
C MET A 603 -12.77 -1.21 -12.51
N PRO A 604 -11.54 -1.72 -12.70
CA PRO A 604 -11.34 -3.00 -13.33
C PRO A 604 -11.80 -4.12 -12.38
N GLY A 605 -12.50 -5.12 -12.89
CA GLY A 605 -13.07 -6.18 -12.07
C GLY A 605 -13.71 -7.27 -12.90
N LYS A 606 -14.14 -8.34 -12.22
CA LYS A 606 -14.86 -9.45 -12.83
C LYS A 606 -16.35 -9.28 -12.62
N ILE A 607 -17.18 -9.45 -13.64
CA ILE A 607 -18.64 -9.45 -13.46
C ILE A 607 -19.04 -10.70 -12.67
N VAL A 608 -19.63 -10.54 -11.48
CA VAL A 608 -20.11 -11.66 -10.65
C VAL A 608 -21.62 -11.84 -10.71
N ALA A 609 -22.38 -10.78 -11.00
CA ALA A 609 -23.80 -10.88 -11.26
C ALA A 609 -24.24 -9.80 -12.25
N VAL A 610 -25.16 -10.15 -13.14
CA VAL A 610 -25.92 -9.19 -13.95
C VAL A 610 -27.35 -9.27 -13.47
N LEU A 611 -27.89 -8.16 -12.96
CA LEU A 611 -29.19 -8.09 -12.28
C LEU A 611 -30.31 -7.54 -13.17
N VAL A 612 -29.97 -7.09 -14.38
CA VAL A 612 -30.90 -6.50 -15.35
C VAL A 612 -30.78 -7.16 -16.72
N ASN A 613 -31.88 -7.15 -17.46
CA ASN A 613 -31.94 -7.64 -18.82
C ASN A 613 -32.05 -6.50 -19.84
N LYS A 614 -31.67 -6.78 -21.08
CA LYS A 614 -31.99 -5.91 -22.22
C LYS A 614 -33.50 -5.59 -22.23
N THR A 615 -33.86 -4.35 -22.53
CA THR A 615 -35.22 -3.75 -22.52
C THR A 615 -35.88 -3.60 -21.14
N GLN A 616 -35.17 -3.85 -20.04
CA GLN A 616 -35.71 -3.66 -18.70
C GLN A 616 -35.74 -2.16 -18.31
N GLU A 617 -36.87 -1.69 -17.79
CA GLU A 617 -36.99 -0.38 -17.14
C GLU A 617 -36.34 -0.43 -15.75
N VAL A 618 -35.51 0.56 -15.45
CA VAL A 618 -34.82 0.72 -14.17
C VAL A 618 -35.00 2.14 -13.65
N LYS A 619 -35.07 2.29 -12.32
CA LYS A 619 -35.10 3.59 -11.65
C LYS A 619 -33.71 3.95 -11.14
N LYS A 620 -33.46 5.24 -10.97
CA LYS A 620 -32.25 5.76 -10.34
C LYS A 620 -31.99 5.06 -9.00
N GLY A 621 -30.79 4.49 -8.86
CA GLY A 621 -30.36 3.76 -7.68
C GLY A 621 -30.57 2.24 -7.74
N ASP A 622 -31.36 1.73 -8.70
CA ASP A 622 -31.55 0.29 -8.87
C ASP A 622 -30.24 -0.41 -9.21
N ALA A 623 -30.01 -1.57 -8.62
CA ALA A 623 -28.81 -2.36 -8.84
C ALA A 623 -28.84 -3.01 -10.24
N LEU A 624 -27.82 -2.72 -11.06
CA LEU A 624 -27.74 -3.19 -12.45
C LEU A 624 -26.88 -4.44 -12.56
N LEU A 625 -25.69 -4.42 -11.97
CA LEU A 625 -24.76 -5.55 -11.96
C LEU A 625 -23.83 -5.45 -10.76
N ILE A 626 -23.14 -6.54 -10.45
CA ILE A 626 -22.17 -6.63 -9.37
C ILE A 626 -20.82 -7.04 -9.98
N MET A 627 -19.78 -6.29 -9.63
CA MET A 627 -18.41 -6.56 -10.01
C MET A 627 -17.61 -6.99 -8.78
N GLU A 628 -16.75 -7.99 -8.93
CA GLU A 628 -15.75 -8.35 -7.93
C GLU A 628 -14.39 -7.81 -8.36
N ALA A 629 -13.78 -7.03 -7.48
CA ALA A 629 -12.40 -6.59 -7.60
C ALA A 629 -11.71 -6.79 -6.25
N MET A 630 -10.53 -7.41 -6.27
CA MET A 630 -9.73 -7.66 -5.06
C MET A 630 -10.51 -8.32 -3.91
N LYS A 631 -11.38 -9.30 -4.23
CA LYS A 631 -12.24 -10.05 -3.30
C LYS A 631 -13.31 -9.20 -2.58
N MET A 632 -13.63 -8.02 -3.11
CA MET A 632 -14.76 -7.23 -2.68
C MET A 632 -15.77 -7.09 -3.81
N GLU A 633 -17.05 -7.25 -3.48
CA GLU A 633 -18.16 -7.03 -4.40
C GLU A 633 -18.58 -5.57 -4.39
N HIS A 634 -18.75 -5.01 -5.58
CA HIS A 634 -19.20 -3.64 -5.83
C HIS A 634 -20.43 -3.67 -6.73
N THR A 635 -21.54 -3.20 -6.19
CA THR A 635 -22.79 -3.06 -6.94
C THR A 635 -22.77 -1.78 -7.76
N ILE A 636 -22.99 -1.90 -9.07
CA ILE A 636 -23.18 -0.79 -9.98
C ILE A 636 -24.67 -0.47 -10.06
N SER A 637 -25.04 0.76 -9.73
CA SER A 637 -26.43 1.23 -9.69
C SER A 637 -26.76 2.17 -10.84
N ALA A 638 -28.03 2.25 -11.21
CA ALA A 638 -28.52 3.13 -12.26
C ALA A 638 -28.33 4.62 -11.90
N PRO A 639 -27.69 5.44 -12.74
CA PRO A 639 -27.45 6.86 -12.46
C PRO A 639 -28.72 7.72 -12.60
N HIS A 640 -29.67 7.29 -13.43
CA HIS A 640 -30.97 7.92 -13.67
C HIS A 640 -32.00 6.85 -14.05
N ASP A 641 -33.28 7.24 -14.13
CA ASP A 641 -34.34 6.39 -14.67
C ASP A 641 -34.09 6.14 -16.17
N GLY A 642 -34.38 4.93 -16.66
CA GLY A 642 -34.18 4.62 -18.09
C GLY A 642 -34.46 3.17 -18.46
N VAL A 643 -34.32 2.85 -19.75
CA VAL A 643 -34.46 1.49 -20.29
C VAL A 643 -33.09 0.98 -20.73
N ILE A 644 -32.72 -0.23 -20.32
CA ILE A 644 -31.46 -0.86 -20.72
C ILE A 644 -31.53 -1.24 -22.21
N ASP A 645 -30.61 -0.74 -23.04
CA ASP A 645 -30.53 -1.12 -24.45
C ASP A 645 -29.71 -2.41 -24.63
N GLU A 646 -28.53 -2.47 -24.03
CA GLU A 646 -27.65 -3.64 -24.10
C GLU A 646 -26.77 -3.79 -22.87
N VAL A 647 -26.44 -5.04 -22.54
CA VAL A 647 -25.46 -5.40 -21.53
C VAL A 647 -24.28 -6.04 -22.26
N LEU A 648 -23.08 -5.47 -22.10
CA LEU A 648 -21.92 -5.74 -22.94
C LEU A 648 -21.03 -6.87 -22.41
N TYR A 649 -21.25 -7.33 -21.17
CA TYR A 649 -20.45 -8.34 -20.50
C TYR A 649 -21.31 -9.40 -19.81
N ALA A 650 -20.84 -10.64 -19.83
CA ALA A 650 -21.46 -11.77 -19.16
C ALA A 650 -20.88 -12.00 -17.76
N ILE A 651 -21.61 -12.76 -16.93
CA ILE A 651 -21.10 -13.23 -15.63
C ILE A 651 -19.82 -14.05 -15.88
N GLY A 652 -18.72 -13.64 -15.25
CA GLY A 652 -17.42 -14.25 -15.40
C GLY A 652 -16.41 -13.39 -16.16
N ASP A 653 -16.85 -12.39 -16.93
CA ASP A 653 -15.97 -11.59 -17.77
C ASP A 653 -15.12 -10.60 -16.96
N GLN A 654 -13.88 -10.42 -17.40
CA GLN A 654 -12.95 -9.43 -16.84
C GLN A 654 -13.09 -8.11 -17.60
N VAL A 655 -13.23 -7.02 -16.85
CA VAL A 655 -13.50 -5.68 -17.39
C VAL A 655 -12.43 -4.71 -16.91
N ALA A 656 -12.00 -3.78 -17.77
CA ALA A 656 -11.07 -2.70 -17.43
C ALA A 656 -11.80 -1.46 -16.90
N GLU A 657 -11.10 -0.56 -16.22
CA GLU A 657 -11.66 0.75 -15.82
C GLU A 657 -12.04 1.54 -17.08
N GLY A 658 -13.19 2.22 -17.03
CA GLY A 658 -13.70 3.01 -18.16
C GLY A 658 -14.34 2.20 -19.28
N ALA A 659 -14.25 0.87 -19.27
CA ALA A 659 -14.93 0.05 -20.26
C ALA A 659 -16.46 0.14 -20.11
N GLN A 660 -17.17 0.30 -21.23
CA GLN A 660 -18.62 0.44 -21.22
C GLN A 660 -19.28 -0.87 -20.81
N LEU A 661 -20.00 -0.88 -19.68
CA LEU A 661 -20.66 -2.06 -19.13
C LEU A 661 -22.02 -2.35 -19.77
N LEU A 662 -22.78 -1.28 -19.99
CA LEU A 662 -24.13 -1.32 -20.54
C LEU A 662 -24.48 0.03 -21.16
N ALA A 663 -25.50 0.02 -22.01
CA ALA A 663 -26.03 1.22 -22.64
C ALA A 663 -27.50 1.42 -22.24
N PHE A 664 -27.92 2.67 -22.09
CA PHE A 664 -29.34 3.03 -22.01
C PHE A 664 -29.87 3.32 -23.42
N GLN A 665 -31.16 3.05 -23.66
CA GLN A 665 -31.82 3.51 -24.87
C GLN A 665 -31.82 5.04 -24.89
N GLN A 666 -31.46 5.62 -26.05
CA GLN A 666 -31.51 7.06 -26.28
C GLN A 666 -32.93 7.62 -26.28
#